data_AF-A0A9C7PTG9-F1
#
_entry.id   AF-A0A9C7PTG9-F1
#
_cell.length_a   1.000
_cell.length_b   1.000
_cell.length_c   1.000
_cell.angle_alpha   90.00
_cell.angle_beta   90.00
_cell.angle_gamma   90.00
#
_symmetry.space_group_name_H-M   'P 1'
#
loop_
_entity.id
_entity.type
_entity.pdbx_description
1 polymer ?
#
loop_
_entity_poly.entity_id
_entity_poly.type
_entity_poly.pdbx_seq_one_letter_code
_entity_poly.pdbx_strand_id
1 'polypeptide(L)'
;MEYRRLDHRTHVLEVPDTYIGSIEPYPRKEWLLLVDNNKIVSQTVDLPNGLERLFIESLSNAVDDLNRAAASSSTASIHVHCGSSFIQVENREGKGIPLEKWEGDSSIYVPELIFGELLTSSNYTEERYFSGRNGFGVKLCNIFSSEFKVRISDGKGVIYEQTWQNNMTQKNPIQWSRISGKTERSVQITFYPEFQRFKRQGFSETDLSVFRRHVLEASLVTQKPCFFNGTEFSGTTLLSYAERYVDYPLTTSIEAGNGILLTDQVGLCVSFVNGIRTVNDGVHVDSLVKELKTALNITTKKVFSTAVKAKFGLFLNCKVKNPKFNSQTKERLVGPSDIETPLRTKELRSWPYFTEVKASLEQSKVPKTAAASHKLQIKDLDDANWAGKYPEKCTLLLTEGKSAMSYAMKAISFHSTRDKYGVFPLRGKVLNVVDDKSTNREIGLVEKALGLPQGPLRYGRVIVLADSDLDGKHILALILNWFATKYPHLLKRTPSFLGFLRTPIVKATKGHEKKNFYSEEEFRRCELRGYKVRYLKGLGSSSDQDIREDFSEDRFEFFSISNDQDVRIIEEAFRKTQVAARKDWILNSISTESRPDSVISRFIQEELVEYSKETISRSIPSFFDGLKESQRKVLWSSFHFADKTAVKVAQLSAHAAKITHYKHGEGCLSDVITRLAQDFVGSNNLSFFEPHGQPGSRYSGGTDAASDRYLYVKLKKVVPYIFPAEDDFQLPSKVEDGEEVEPEHLLPIIPLALVNGASGIATGFKTWIPPHDPLAVIEVTKKLLLSQPIEPGELLPKWLGFVGKIVVHPEYVDTYGIINEATMTVKELPIGFWTSSFRELLDQLIADKKLSNYVNHSKHNTIHFELQNLCVSVDDLHLKKRWSLKNLYLSQGKTPRQFNSCFHILSQFVQWRRSFYESRKQKMVKDIEDKQKKEKERIRAIQAVLEGHLPFRGEKRDIEKALTKLKITREQLKEISMDDLFEDKVQESISKVNKLQQDLEILSAKTPNEMYLEDLEKLKVHLQ
;
A
#
# COMPACT_ATOMS: atom_id res chain seq x y z
N MET A 1 34.15 -4.98 -31.42
CA MET A 1 35.13 -5.51 -30.46
C MET A 1 34.48 -5.54 -29.08
N GLU A 2 34.30 -6.74 -28.52
CA GLU A 2 33.57 -6.99 -27.28
C GLU A 2 34.41 -6.74 -26.01
N TYR A 3 35.75 -6.70 -26.14
CA TYR A 3 36.69 -6.44 -25.05
C TYR A 3 37.58 -5.24 -25.39
N ARG A 4 37.81 -4.35 -24.42
CA ARG A 4 38.67 -3.16 -24.54
C ARG A 4 39.63 -3.10 -23.36
N ARG A 5 40.88 -2.69 -23.60
CA ARG A 5 41.86 -2.36 -22.57
C ARG A 5 41.99 -0.84 -22.51
N LEU A 6 41.69 -0.24 -21.37
CA LEU A 6 41.82 1.19 -21.13
C LEU A 6 43.14 1.49 -20.42
N ASP A 7 43.79 2.60 -20.73
CA ASP A 7 44.83 3.15 -19.87
C ASP A 7 44.21 3.73 -18.58
N HIS A 8 45.01 3.89 -17.54
CA HIS A 8 44.50 4.22 -16.21
C HIS A 8 43.78 5.58 -16.18
N ARG A 9 44.23 6.58 -16.94
CA ARG A 9 43.58 7.90 -16.99
C ARG A 9 42.23 7.79 -17.69
N THR A 10 42.16 7.08 -18.81
CA THR A 10 40.89 6.83 -19.52
C THR A 10 39.91 6.05 -18.64
N HIS A 11 40.39 5.06 -17.87
CA HIS A 11 39.56 4.35 -16.91
C HIS A 11 39.02 5.26 -15.79
N VAL A 12 39.82 6.20 -15.28
CA VAL A 12 39.37 7.21 -14.29
C VAL A 12 38.23 8.06 -14.86
N LEU A 13 38.32 8.46 -16.14
CA LEU A 13 37.31 9.29 -16.80
C LEU A 13 36.03 8.50 -17.17
N GLU A 14 36.16 7.24 -17.61
CA GLU A 14 35.02 6.40 -18.01
C GLU A 14 34.30 5.76 -16.82
N VAL A 15 35.01 5.51 -15.70
CA VAL A 15 34.46 4.88 -14.48
C VAL A 15 34.72 5.74 -13.24
N PRO A 16 34.24 7.00 -13.23
CA PRO A 16 34.58 8.01 -12.22
C PRO A 16 34.10 7.65 -10.81
N ASP A 17 33.03 6.85 -10.70
CA ASP A 17 32.38 6.51 -9.43
C ASP A 17 33.33 5.83 -8.42
N THR A 18 34.27 5.04 -8.93
CA THR A 18 35.27 4.35 -8.09
C THR A 18 36.37 5.27 -7.55
N TYR A 19 36.56 6.46 -8.14
CA TYR A 19 37.65 7.39 -7.82
C TYR A 19 37.16 8.64 -7.09
N ILE A 20 36.18 9.34 -7.66
CA ILE A 20 35.64 10.59 -7.14
C ILE A 20 34.17 10.47 -6.70
N GLY A 21 33.50 9.36 -7.01
CA GLY A 21 32.05 9.20 -6.83
C GLY A 21 31.26 9.67 -8.05
N SER A 22 29.94 9.55 -7.98
CA SER A 22 29.04 9.90 -9.08
C SER A 22 29.25 11.33 -9.61
N ILE A 23 29.37 11.45 -10.93
CA ILE A 23 29.43 12.72 -11.68
C ILE A 23 28.03 13.24 -12.04
N GLU A 24 26.98 12.46 -11.76
CA GLU A 24 25.60 12.81 -12.06
C GLU A 24 25.01 13.72 -10.97
N PRO A 25 24.33 14.82 -11.33
CA PRO A 25 23.54 15.60 -10.40
C PRO A 25 22.42 14.74 -9.79
N TYR A 26 22.31 14.73 -8.47
CA TYR A 26 21.21 14.03 -7.79
C TYR A 26 20.75 14.82 -6.57
N PRO A 27 19.43 14.96 -6.35
CA PRO A 27 18.91 15.68 -5.20
C PRO A 27 19.21 14.91 -3.91
N ARG A 28 20.02 15.50 -3.02
CA ARG A 28 20.25 15.01 -1.64
C ARG A 28 20.04 16.11 -0.61
N LYS A 29 19.62 15.73 0.59
CA LYS A 29 19.71 16.63 1.74
C LYS A 29 21.18 16.79 2.15
N GLU A 30 21.63 18.02 2.29
CA GLU A 30 22.98 18.36 2.70
C GLU A 30 22.94 19.54 3.68
N TRP A 31 24.03 19.73 4.44
CA TRP A 31 24.21 20.86 5.35
C TRP A 31 24.98 21.99 4.66
N LEU A 32 24.40 23.18 4.58
CA LEU A 32 24.96 24.35 3.88
C LEU A 32 25.26 25.46 4.87
N LEU A 33 26.40 26.14 4.73
CA LEU A 33 26.71 27.34 5.51
C LEU A 33 26.27 28.59 4.73
N LEU A 34 25.18 29.23 5.17
CA LEU A 34 24.64 30.42 4.53
C LEU A 34 25.46 31.67 4.85
N VAL A 35 25.55 32.61 3.90
CA VAL A 35 26.25 33.90 4.09
C VAL A 35 25.48 34.79 5.07
N ASP A 36 24.17 34.94 4.85
CA ASP A 36 23.36 36.00 5.45
C ASP A 36 23.29 35.95 6.98
N ASN A 37 23.29 34.74 7.55
CA ASN A 37 23.16 34.52 8.99
C ASN A 37 24.29 33.66 9.58
N ASN A 38 25.27 33.26 8.76
CA ASN A 38 26.40 32.41 9.18
C ASN A 38 25.96 31.08 9.84
N LYS A 39 24.73 30.60 9.52
CA LYS A 39 24.14 29.35 10.04
C LYS A 39 24.30 28.19 9.08
N ILE A 40 24.34 27.00 9.65
CA ILE A 40 24.35 25.73 8.95
C ILE A 40 22.93 25.17 8.91
N VAL A 41 22.36 25.08 7.71
CA VAL A 41 20.98 24.62 7.51
C VAL A 41 20.93 23.39 6.61
N SER A 42 19.92 22.53 6.81
CA SER A 42 19.71 21.38 5.94
C SER A 42 18.83 21.77 4.75
N GLN A 43 19.37 21.67 3.54
CA GLN A 43 18.65 21.94 2.28
C GLN A 43 18.91 20.83 1.26
N THR A 44 18.03 20.73 0.26
CA THR A 44 18.24 19.82 -0.86
C THR A 44 19.20 20.48 -1.85
N VAL A 45 20.30 19.79 -2.18
CA VAL A 45 21.27 20.20 -3.20
C VAL A 45 21.34 19.15 -4.29
N ASP A 46 21.77 19.55 -5.47
CA ASP A 46 22.01 18.67 -6.62
C ASP A 46 23.49 18.60 -7.02
N LEU A 47 24.39 19.09 -6.16
CA LEU A 47 25.85 19.05 -6.33
C LEU A 47 26.33 17.61 -6.61
N PRO A 48 26.90 17.29 -7.77
CA PRO A 48 27.48 15.96 -8.00
C PRO A 48 28.53 15.59 -6.94
N ASN A 49 28.47 14.36 -6.40
CA ASN A 49 29.44 13.88 -5.39
C ASN A 49 30.88 13.99 -5.88
N GLY A 50 31.09 13.73 -7.18
CA GLY A 50 32.38 13.90 -7.83
C GLY A 50 32.94 15.32 -7.72
N LEU A 51 32.12 16.36 -7.94
CA LEU A 51 32.56 17.75 -7.84
C LEU A 51 32.89 18.15 -6.41
N GLU A 52 32.04 17.78 -5.45
CA GLU A 52 32.32 17.99 -4.02
C GLU A 52 33.62 17.30 -3.62
N ARG A 53 33.86 16.10 -4.15
CA ARG A 53 35.07 15.35 -3.87
C ARG A 53 36.33 16.02 -4.39
N LEU A 54 36.32 16.59 -5.60
CA LEU A 54 37.47 17.33 -6.12
C LEU A 54 37.83 18.52 -5.22
N PHE A 55 36.82 19.28 -4.79
CA PHE A 55 37.00 20.36 -3.84
C PHE A 55 37.64 19.87 -2.54
N ILE A 56 37.05 18.85 -1.90
CA ILE A 56 37.55 18.27 -0.64
C ILE A 56 39.00 17.79 -0.79
N GLU A 57 39.35 17.17 -1.91
CA GLU A 57 40.68 16.63 -2.11
C GLU A 57 41.75 17.73 -2.21
N SER A 58 41.46 18.82 -2.93
CA SER A 58 42.34 20.00 -2.98
C SER A 58 42.50 20.66 -1.59
N LEU A 59 41.40 20.83 -0.86
CA LEU A 59 41.40 21.43 0.49
C LEU A 59 42.13 20.53 1.50
N SER A 60 41.92 19.21 1.44
CA SER A 60 42.55 18.27 2.36
C SER A 60 44.07 18.22 2.21
N ASN A 61 44.61 18.45 1.01
CA ASN A 61 46.06 18.55 0.81
C ASN A 61 46.66 19.81 1.45
N ALA A 62 45.95 20.94 1.37
CA ALA A 62 46.32 22.16 2.09
C ALA A 62 46.29 21.96 3.62
N VAL A 63 45.24 21.31 4.13
CA VAL A 63 45.12 20.95 5.56
C VAL A 63 46.24 20.00 6.00
N ASP A 64 46.56 18.98 5.20
CA ASP A 64 47.65 18.04 5.49
C ASP A 64 49.02 18.76 5.49
N ASP A 65 49.27 19.72 4.59
CA ASP A 65 50.52 20.50 4.55
C ASP A 65 50.70 21.41 5.78
N LEU A 66 49.62 22.09 6.20
CA LEU A 66 49.63 22.90 7.43
C LEU A 66 49.82 22.04 8.67
N ASN A 67 49.17 20.88 8.75
CA ASN A 67 49.34 19.97 9.88
C ASN A 67 50.75 19.32 9.92
N ARG A 68 51.45 19.23 8.79
CA ARG A 68 52.85 18.75 8.69
C ARG A 68 53.86 19.80 9.12
N ALA A 69 53.53 21.09 9.00
CA ALA A 69 54.35 22.13 9.57
C ALA A 69 54.35 22.00 11.09
N ALA A 70 55.50 21.79 11.72
CA ALA A 70 55.63 21.89 13.18
C ALA A 70 55.04 23.24 13.61
N ALA A 71 54.41 23.32 14.80
CA ALA A 71 53.57 24.41 15.34
C ALA A 71 54.20 25.83 15.41
N SER A 72 54.99 26.23 14.43
CA SER A 72 56.08 27.21 14.48
C SER A 72 55.80 28.49 13.69
N SER A 73 54.74 28.53 12.86
CA SER A 73 54.31 29.76 12.20
C SER A 73 52.92 30.22 12.70
N SER A 74 52.90 31.40 13.31
CA SER A 74 51.67 32.11 13.71
C SER A 74 50.92 32.69 12.51
N THR A 75 51.54 32.78 11.34
CA THR A 75 50.98 33.38 10.12
C THR A 75 50.43 32.35 9.12
N ALA A 76 50.43 31.05 9.46
CA ALA A 76 49.90 30.01 8.58
C ALA A 76 48.38 30.12 8.38
N SER A 77 47.94 30.04 7.12
CA SER A 77 46.54 30.21 6.71
C SER A 77 46.18 29.40 5.46
N ILE A 78 44.88 29.21 5.23
CA ILE A 78 44.33 28.65 3.98
C ILE A 78 43.44 29.70 3.32
N HIS A 79 43.67 29.99 2.05
CA HIS A 79 42.88 30.91 1.25
C HIS A 79 42.20 30.15 0.11
N VAL A 80 40.87 30.13 0.13
CA VAL A 80 40.04 29.50 -0.91
C VAL A 80 39.30 30.58 -1.67
N HIS A 81 39.50 30.61 -2.99
CA HIS A 81 38.76 31.45 -3.92
C HIS A 81 38.03 30.56 -4.92
N CYS A 82 36.71 30.63 -4.92
CA CYS A 82 35.85 29.86 -5.80
C CYS A 82 34.97 30.82 -6.60
N GLY A 83 35.17 30.85 -7.91
CA GLY A 83 34.27 31.51 -8.85
C GLY A 83 33.15 30.58 -9.31
N SER A 84 32.34 31.01 -10.28
CA SER A 84 31.34 30.14 -10.91
C SER A 84 31.95 29.00 -11.73
N SER A 85 33.21 29.12 -12.15
CA SER A 85 33.87 28.20 -13.07
C SER A 85 35.18 27.59 -12.58
N PHE A 86 35.69 27.99 -11.40
CA PHE A 86 37.02 27.58 -10.93
C PHE A 86 37.10 27.48 -9.42
N ILE A 87 38.05 26.67 -8.95
CA ILE A 87 38.44 26.58 -7.54
C ILE A 87 39.94 26.87 -7.44
N GLN A 88 40.31 27.77 -6.52
CA GLN A 88 41.67 28.05 -6.13
C GLN A 88 41.82 27.80 -4.63
N VAL A 89 42.81 26.98 -4.25
CA VAL A 89 43.18 26.73 -2.86
C VAL A 89 44.66 27.08 -2.72
N GLU A 90 44.95 28.06 -1.88
CA GLU A 90 46.30 28.45 -1.48
C GLU A 90 46.50 28.15 0.00
N ASN A 91 47.60 27.50 0.33
CA ASN A 91 48.03 27.36 1.72
C ASN A 91 49.36 28.07 1.92
N ARG A 92 49.45 28.86 3.00
CA ARG A 92 50.60 29.72 3.31
C ARG A 92 51.29 29.26 4.58
N GLU A 93 52.61 29.38 4.59
CA GLU A 93 53.50 29.02 5.70
C GLU A 93 53.34 27.57 6.19
N GLY A 94 53.01 26.66 5.27
CA GLY A 94 53.00 25.21 5.49
C GLY A 94 54.39 24.57 5.38
N LYS A 95 54.46 23.23 5.33
CA LYS A 95 55.75 22.54 5.09
C LYS A 95 56.28 22.86 3.69
N GLY A 96 55.38 23.04 2.72
CA GLY A 96 55.70 23.35 1.33
C GLY A 96 56.19 22.13 0.55
N ILE A 97 56.47 22.35 -0.73
CA ILE A 97 56.87 21.30 -1.67
C ILE A 97 58.31 21.58 -2.13
N PRO A 98 59.21 20.58 -2.08
CA PRO A 98 60.59 20.73 -2.57
C PRO A 98 60.62 21.11 -4.05
N LEU A 99 61.38 22.16 -4.39
CA LEU A 99 61.62 22.60 -5.76
C LEU A 99 62.91 22.00 -6.32
N GLU A 100 63.00 20.67 -6.27
CA GLU A 100 64.18 19.91 -6.68
C GLU A 100 63.83 18.84 -7.72
N LYS A 101 64.86 18.29 -8.37
CA LYS A 101 64.71 17.18 -9.30
C LYS A 101 64.48 15.88 -8.53
N TRP A 102 63.62 15.02 -9.05
CA TRP A 102 63.31 13.75 -8.42
C TRP A 102 64.51 12.78 -8.51
N GLU A 103 64.83 12.09 -7.42
CA GLU A 103 65.97 11.16 -7.35
C GLU A 103 65.85 9.98 -8.31
N GLY A 104 64.63 9.55 -8.66
CA GLY A 104 64.39 8.44 -9.59
C GLY A 104 64.51 8.81 -11.06
N ASP A 105 64.38 10.10 -11.41
CA ASP A 105 64.57 10.62 -12.77
C ASP A 105 64.92 12.12 -12.72
N SER A 106 66.18 12.43 -13.04
CA SER A 106 66.71 13.80 -13.03
C SER A 106 66.11 14.74 -14.10
N SER A 107 65.25 14.23 -14.98
CA SER A 107 64.51 15.02 -15.97
C SER A 107 63.20 15.60 -15.43
N ILE A 108 62.69 15.10 -14.29
CA ILE A 108 61.40 15.49 -13.71
C ILE A 108 61.61 16.21 -12.38
N TYR A 109 60.89 17.31 -12.15
CA TYR A 109 60.87 18.00 -10.86
C TYR A 109 59.83 17.39 -9.91
N VAL A 110 60.07 17.43 -8.61
CA VAL A 110 59.15 16.87 -7.60
C VAL A 110 57.71 17.41 -7.73
N PRO A 111 57.45 18.73 -7.90
CA PRO A 111 56.11 19.24 -8.14
C PRO A 111 55.47 18.66 -9.41
N GLU A 112 56.22 18.54 -10.50
CA GLU A 112 55.74 17.96 -11.75
C GLU A 112 55.27 16.52 -11.56
N LEU A 113 56.05 15.72 -10.83
CA LEU A 113 55.73 14.32 -10.52
C LEU A 113 54.44 14.20 -9.70
N ILE A 114 54.35 14.94 -8.58
CA ILE A 114 53.27 14.73 -7.60
C ILE A 114 51.92 15.33 -8.01
N PHE A 115 51.89 16.22 -9.01
CA PHE A 115 50.67 16.82 -9.56
C PHE A 115 50.33 16.33 -10.98
N GLY A 116 51.30 15.77 -11.72
CA GLY A 116 51.16 15.32 -13.10
C GLY A 116 51.08 13.81 -13.30
N GLU A 117 51.47 13.00 -12.31
CA GLU A 117 51.47 11.53 -12.43
C GLU A 117 50.62 10.85 -11.34
N LEU A 118 49.81 9.88 -11.76
CA LEU A 118 49.03 9.03 -10.85
C LEU A 118 49.95 8.13 -10.02
N LEU A 119 49.46 7.67 -8.85
CA LEU A 119 50.17 6.75 -7.94
C LEU A 119 51.45 7.33 -7.32
N THR A 120 51.56 8.66 -7.26
CA THR A 120 52.65 9.38 -6.61
C THR A 120 52.21 9.91 -5.24
N SER A 121 52.96 9.61 -4.17
CA SER A 121 52.67 10.08 -2.82
C SER A 121 53.91 9.99 -1.91
N SER A 122 54.03 10.92 -0.97
CA SER A 122 55.04 10.88 0.10
C SER A 122 54.64 9.98 1.29
N ASN A 123 53.49 9.28 1.23
CA ASN A 123 52.88 8.59 2.37
C ASN A 123 53.02 7.05 2.32
N TYR A 124 54.00 6.50 1.59
CA TYR A 124 54.16 5.05 1.42
C TYR A 124 54.97 4.36 2.55
N THR A 125 55.70 5.09 3.40
CA THR A 125 56.74 4.50 4.27
C THR A 125 56.76 4.90 5.77
N GLU A 126 55.91 5.83 6.26
CA GLU A 126 55.93 6.28 7.68
C GLU A 126 54.60 6.12 8.45
N GLU A 127 54.68 6.11 9.78
CA GLU A 127 53.53 6.20 10.70
C GLU A 127 52.79 7.52 10.51
N ARG A 128 51.50 7.49 10.15
CA ARG A 128 50.77 8.69 9.69
C ARG A 128 49.62 9.10 10.59
N TYR A 129 49.49 10.41 10.79
CA TYR A 129 48.29 11.08 11.32
C TYR A 129 47.59 11.93 10.24
N PHE A 130 47.89 11.68 8.96
CA PHE A 130 47.38 12.43 7.79
C PHE A 130 46.46 11.56 6.94
N SER A 131 45.75 12.20 6.00
CA SER A 131 44.66 11.56 5.29
C SER A 131 45.02 10.91 3.95
N GLY A 132 46.09 11.36 3.27
CA GLY A 132 46.50 10.84 1.96
C GLY A 132 47.00 9.38 2.01
N ARG A 133 46.44 8.51 1.15
CA ARG A 133 46.74 7.06 1.17
C ARG A 133 47.15 6.43 -0.17
N ASN A 134 46.52 6.85 -1.27
CA ASN A 134 46.52 6.06 -2.52
C ASN A 134 47.23 6.72 -3.71
N GLY A 135 47.81 7.92 -3.54
CA GLY A 135 48.52 8.62 -4.63
C GLY A 135 47.65 9.14 -5.78
N PHE A 136 46.33 9.21 -5.61
CA PHE A 136 45.40 9.76 -6.62
C PHE A 136 45.01 11.22 -6.36
N GLY A 137 44.85 11.60 -5.10
CA GLY A 137 44.19 12.83 -4.62
C GLY A 137 44.09 14.01 -5.57
N VAL A 138 45.02 14.95 -5.47
CA VAL A 138 45.00 16.19 -6.26
C VAL A 138 45.10 15.94 -7.78
N LYS A 139 45.66 14.80 -8.22
CA LYS A 139 45.68 14.45 -9.66
C LYS A 139 44.28 14.23 -10.20
N LEU A 140 43.34 13.77 -9.39
CA LEU A 140 41.93 13.67 -9.81
C LEU A 140 41.37 15.07 -10.14
N CYS A 141 41.80 16.12 -9.42
CA CYS A 141 41.44 17.49 -9.77
C CYS A 141 42.01 17.87 -11.14
N ASN A 142 43.24 17.46 -11.44
CA ASN A 142 43.87 17.69 -12.75
C ASN A 142 43.14 16.92 -13.88
N ILE A 143 42.87 15.62 -13.69
CA ILE A 143 42.18 14.78 -14.67
C ILE A 143 40.76 15.27 -14.98
N PHE A 144 40.00 15.73 -13.99
CA PHE A 144 38.62 16.22 -14.21
C PHE A 144 38.52 17.71 -14.55
N SER A 145 39.64 18.35 -14.90
CA SER A 145 39.68 19.78 -15.26
C SER A 145 40.10 20.01 -16.70
N SER A 146 39.55 21.07 -17.30
CA SER A 146 40.01 21.60 -18.58
C SER A 146 41.39 22.25 -18.44
N GLU A 147 41.65 22.88 -17.29
CA GLU A 147 42.93 23.49 -16.93
C GLU A 147 43.22 23.32 -15.44
N PHE A 148 44.47 23.00 -15.11
CA PHE A 148 44.98 22.82 -13.75
C PHE A 148 46.34 23.52 -13.60
N LYS A 149 46.47 24.43 -12.65
CA LYS A 149 47.64 25.29 -12.42
C LYS A 149 48.17 25.09 -11.01
N VAL A 150 49.49 25.01 -10.90
CA VAL A 150 50.21 24.95 -9.63
C VAL A 150 51.18 26.10 -9.58
N ARG A 151 51.18 26.83 -8.46
CA ARG A 151 52.14 27.89 -8.14
C ARG A 151 52.72 27.61 -6.75
N ILE A 152 54.03 27.47 -6.64
CA ILE A 152 54.73 27.18 -5.38
C ILE A 152 55.78 28.24 -5.13
N SER A 153 55.80 28.83 -3.94
CA SER A 153 56.90 29.66 -3.45
C SER A 153 57.65 28.94 -2.34
N ASP A 154 58.98 28.87 -2.45
CA ASP A 154 59.84 28.20 -1.47
C ASP A 154 60.12 29.04 -0.20
N GLY A 155 59.66 30.29 -0.17
CA GLY A 155 59.91 31.29 0.87
C GLY A 155 61.29 31.97 0.79
N LYS A 156 62.15 31.56 -0.16
CA LYS A 156 63.47 32.14 -0.43
C LYS A 156 63.47 33.02 -1.70
N GLY A 157 62.27 33.35 -2.20
CA GLY A 157 62.08 34.18 -3.38
C GLY A 157 62.06 33.41 -4.70
N VAL A 158 62.09 32.07 -4.70
CA VAL A 158 61.92 31.26 -5.92
C VAL A 158 60.46 30.85 -6.06
N ILE A 159 59.94 31.01 -7.28
CA ILE A 159 58.57 30.64 -7.63
C ILE A 159 58.60 29.64 -8.79
N TYR A 160 57.87 28.55 -8.59
CA TYR A 160 57.60 27.51 -9.56
C TYR A 160 56.15 27.62 -10.04
N GLU A 161 55.94 27.66 -11.34
CA GLU A 161 54.61 27.63 -11.94
C GLU A 161 54.54 26.56 -13.05
N GLN A 162 53.49 25.73 -13.02
CA GLN A 162 53.24 24.75 -14.07
C GLN A 162 51.74 24.61 -14.32
N THR A 163 51.38 24.40 -15.59
CA THR A 163 49.99 24.26 -16.03
C THR A 163 49.81 22.95 -16.79
N TRP A 164 48.70 22.27 -16.53
CA TRP A 164 48.20 21.13 -17.29
C TRP A 164 46.86 21.49 -17.91
N GLN A 165 46.60 20.96 -19.10
CA GLN A 165 45.38 21.18 -19.85
C GLN A 165 44.83 19.86 -20.38
N ASN A 166 43.55 19.89 -20.75
CA ASN A 166 42.83 18.78 -21.38
C ASN A 166 42.92 17.49 -20.55
N ASN A 167 42.36 17.50 -19.33
CA ASN A 167 42.30 16.32 -18.46
C ASN A 167 43.67 15.70 -18.13
N MET A 168 44.69 16.53 -17.88
CA MET A 168 46.08 16.09 -17.61
C MET A 168 46.78 15.42 -18.82
N THR A 169 46.30 15.63 -20.05
CA THR A 169 46.95 15.09 -21.27
C THR A 169 48.06 16.00 -21.78
N GLN A 170 47.90 17.32 -21.61
CA GLN A 170 48.84 18.32 -22.04
C GLN A 170 49.55 18.92 -20.83
N LYS A 171 50.89 18.87 -20.82
CA LYS A 171 51.75 19.44 -19.78
C LYS A 171 52.53 20.61 -20.37
N ASN A 172 52.33 21.80 -19.83
CA ASN A 172 53.05 23.00 -20.29
C ASN A 172 54.45 23.08 -19.62
N PRO A 173 55.42 23.77 -20.24
CA PRO A 173 56.75 23.96 -19.66
C PRO A 173 56.70 24.65 -18.29
N ILE A 174 57.64 24.29 -17.41
CA ILE A 174 57.80 24.91 -16.10
C ILE A 174 58.22 26.37 -16.28
N GLN A 175 57.52 27.28 -15.62
CA GLN A 175 57.87 28.70 -15.53
C GLN A 175 58.53 28.97 -14.19
N TRP A 176 59.73 29.55 -14.24
CA TRP A 176 60.48 29.96 -13.06
C TRP A 176 60.52 31.48 -12.98
N SER A 177 60.21 32.02 -11.81
CA SER A 177 60.41 33.43 -11.52
C SER A 177 61.12 33.62 -10.18
N ARG A 178 61.86 34.72 -10.05
CA ARG A 178 62.60 35.07 -8.83
C ARG A 178 62.22 36.47 -8.38
N ILE A 179 61.80 36.59 -7.13
CA ILE A 179 61.45 37.86 -6.48
C ILE A 179 62.60 38.25 -5.54
N SER A 180 62.92 39.54 -5.49
CA SER A 180 63.89 40.10 -4.54
C SER A 180 63.30 40.14 -3.13
N GLY A 181 63.94 39.46 -2.17
CA GLY A 181 63.52 39.41 -0.76
C GLY A 181 62.98 38.05 -0.33
N LYS A 182 62.69 37.91 0.97
CA LYS A 182 61.98 36.73 1.49
C LYS A 182 60.51 36.83 1.12
N THR A 183 59.95 35.76 0.56
CA THR A 183 58.53 35.62 0.27
C THR A 183 57.87 34.73 1.32
N GLU A 184 56.54 34.78 1.42
CA GLU A 184 55.81 33.76 2.16
C GLU A 184 55.93 32.43 1.42
N ARG A 185 56.17 31.34 2.16
CA ARG A 185 56.13 30.00 1.57
C ARG A 185 54.67 29.69 1.25
N SER A 186 54.35 29.34 0.02
CA SER A 186 52.97 28.98 -0.33
C SER A 186 52.89 27.90 -1.40
N VAL A 187 51.78 27.16 -1.38
CA VAL A 187 51.37 26.23 -2.43
C VAL A 187 49.96 26.63 -2.84
N GLN A 188 49.80 27.02 -4.10
CA GLN A 188 48.53 27.39 -4.69
C GLN A 188 48.19 26.42 -5.80
N ILE A 189 46.98 25.86 -5.73
CA ILE A 189 46.39 25.01 -6.75
C ILE A 189 45.17 25.73 -7.30
N THR A 190 45.07 25.87 -8.61
CA THR A 190 43.91 26.47 -9.29
C THR A 190 43.43 25.52 -10.37
N PHE A 191 42.15 25.16 -10.38
CA PHE A 191 41.61 24.23 -11.36
C PHE A 191 40.23 24.62 -11.85
N TYR A 192 39.97 24.28 -13.11
CA TYR A 192 38.74 24.58 -13.85
C TYR A 192 38.04 23.26 -14.18
N PRO A 193 37.08 22.81 -13.36
CA PRO A 193 36.38 21.55 -13.62
C PRO A 193 35.73 21.55 -14.99
N GLU A 194 35.79 20.42 -15.69
CA GLU A 194 35.11 20.24 -16.95
C GLU A 194 33.61 19.97 -16.72
N PHE A 195 32.83 21.03 -16.46
CA PHE A 195 31.44 20.94 -16.01
C PHE A 195 30.52 20.13 -16.94
N GLN A 196 30.83 20.04 -18.23
CA GLN A 196 30.10 19.20 -19.18
C GLN A 196 30.06 17.73 -18.72
N ARG A 197 31.14 17.21 -18.14
CA ARG A 197 31.17 15.84 -17.59
C ARG A 197 30.26 15.69 -16.39
N PHE A 198 30.07 16.75 -15.62
CA PHE A 198 29.21 16.77 -14.44
C PHE A 198 27.77 17.21 -14.74
N LYS A 199 27.43 17.41 -16.02
CA LYS A 199 26.12 17.92 -16.47
C LYS A 199 25.74 19.25 -15.80
N ARG A 200 26.72 20.12 -15.61
CA ARG A 200 26.58 21.45 -15.02
C ARG A 200 27.10 22.51 -15.99
N GLN A 201 26.79 23.78 -15.71
CA GLN A 201 27.36 24.94 -16.39
C GLN A 201 28.37 25.69 -15.51
N GLY A 202 28.36 25.41 -14.19
CA GLY A 202 29.19 26.07 -13.19
C GLY A 202 28.71 25.71 -11.79
N PHE A 203 29.31 26.34 -10.78
CA PHE A 203 28.87 26.26 -9.39
C PHE A 203 27.71 27.23 -9.13
N SER A 204 26.65 26.71 -8.50
CA SER A 204 25.55 27.49 -7.95
C SER A 204 25.90 28.05 -6.56
N GLU A 205 25.14 29.03 -6.05
CA GLU A 205 25.34 29.55 -4.69
C GLU A 205 25.13 28.46 -3.62
N THR A 206 24.25 27.49 -3.89
CA THR A 206 24.08 26.32 -3.02
C THR A 206 25.34 25.44 -2.99
N ASP A 207 26.03 25.27 -4.12
CA ASP A 207 27.31 24.53 -4.18
C ASP A 207 28.40 25.28 -3.40
N LEU A 208 28.48 26.60 -3.59
CA LEU A 208 29.42 27.46 -2.86
C LEU A 208 29.17 27.42 -1.35
N SER A 209 27.93 27.29 -0.92
CA SER A 209 27.57 27.18 0.50
C SER A 209 28.00 25.84 1.12
N VAL A 210 28.06 24.76 0.34
CA VAL A 210 28.66 23.48 0.75
C VAL A 210 30.19 23.62 0.88
N PHE A 211 30.85 24.28 -0.08
CA PHE A 211 32.29 24.52 -0.04
C PHE A 211 32.69 25.46 1.11
N ARG A 212 31.92 26.51 1.36
CA ARG A 212 32.10 27.43 2.48
C ARG A 212 32.08 26.69 3.83
N ARG A 213 31.14 25.75 4.00
CA ARG A 213 31.10 24.87 5.18
C ARG A 213 32.40 24.09 5.32
N HIS A 214 32.91 23.48 4.24
CA HIS A 214 34.17 22.74 4.30
C HIS A 214 35.38 23.61 4.68
N VAL A 215 35.42 24.87 4.27
CA VAL A 215 36.49 25.80 4.69
C VAL A 215 36.35 26.17 6.18
N LEU A 216 35.13 26.34 6.68
CA LEU A 216 34.89 26.48 8.12
C LEU A 216 35.36 25.23 8.89
N GLU A 217 35.08 24.03 8.38
CA GLU A 217 35.55 22.77 8.95
C GLU A 217 37.09 22.68 8.93
N ALA A 218 37.75 23.17 7.88
CA ALA A 218 39.21 23.26 7.83
C ALA A 218 39.79 24.18 8.92
N SER A 219 39.14 25.32 9.19
CA SER A 219 39.49 26.21 10.32
C SER A 219 39.37 25.50 11.66
N LEU A 220 38.28 24.74 11.87
CA LEU A 220 38.05 23.95 13.09
C LEU A 220 39.14 22.89 13.30
N VAL A 221 39.56 22.19 12.25
CA VAL A 221 40.54 21.10 12.43
C VAL A 221 41.97 21.63 12.55
N THR A 222 42.35 22.60 11.74
CA THR A 222 43.71 23.16 11.75
C THR A 222 43.95 24.13 12.90
N GLN A 223 42.89 24.72 13.46
CA GLN A 223 42.97 25.85 14.40
C GLN A 223 43.76 27.03 13.80
N LYS A 224 43.66 27.23 12.48
CA LYS A 224 44.30 28.30 11.72
C LYS A 224 43.27 29.13 10.95
N PRO A 225 43.55 30.42 10.67
CA PRO A 225 42.68 31.24 9.82
C PRO A 225 42.47 30.61 8.44
N CYS A 226 41.20 30.45 8.05
CA CYS A 226 40.82 29.99 6.72
C CYS A 226 39.89 31.00 6.06
N PHE A 227 40.13 31.35 4.80
CA PHE A 227 39.36 32.34 4.07
C PHE A 227 38.59 31.67 2.93
N PHE A 228 37.30 31.98 2.77
CA PHE A 228 36.51 31.57 1.61
C PHE A 228 35.93 32.81 0.92
N ASN A 229 36.35 33.09 -0.31
CA ASN A 229 35.94 34.28 -1.07
C ASN A 229 36.04 35.59 -0.26
N GLY A 230 37.12 35.73 0.52
CA GLY A 230 37.37 36.90 1.38
C GLY A 230 36.71 36.85 2.77
N THR A 231 35.81 35.89 3.03
CA THR A 231 35.22 35.70 4.37
C THR A 231 36.19 34.91 5.25
N GLU A 232 36.56 35.47 6.41
CA GLU A 232 37.48 34.82 7.36
C GLU A 232 36.74 33.89 8.33
N PHE A 233 37.33 32.71 8.55
CA PHE A 233 36.99 31.78 9.63
C PHE A 233 38.22 31.57 10.53
N SER A 234 38.18 32.14 11.73
CA SER A 234 39.24 32.02 12.74
C SER A 234 38.65 31.75 14.12
N GLY A 235 39.44 31.15 15.01
CA GLY A 235 39.00 30.82 16.37
C GLY A 235 37.86 29.78 16.47
N THR A 236 37.66 28.97 15.42
CA THR A 236 36.55 28.01 15.36
C THR A 236 36.74 26.88 16.38
N THR A 237 35.96 26.92 17.47
CA THR A 237 35.84 25.84 18.46
C THR A 237 34.70 24.88 18.09
N LEU A 238 34.69 23.67 18.67
CA LEU A 238 33.56 22.74 18.49
C LEU A 238 32.23 23.36 18.94
N LEU A 239 32.23 24.16 20.02
CA LEU A 239 31.05 24.87 20.50
C LEU A 239 30.56 25.89 19.47
N SER A 240 31.44 26.80 19.02
CA SER A 240 31.09 27.81 18.02
C SER A 240 30.66 27.22 16.67
N TYR A 241 31.12 26.00 16.37
CA TYR A 241 30.70 25.25 15.19
C TYR A 241 29.30 24.63 15.39
N ALA A 242 29.05 24.02 16.55
CA ALA A 242 27.77 23.43 16.90
C ALA A 242 26.64 24.47 16.98
N GLU A 243 26.92 25.66 17.53
CA GLU A 243 25.98 26.79 17.62
C GLU A 243 25.50 27.30 16.25
N ARG A 244 26.18 26.93 15.16
CA ARG A 244 25.75 27.28 13.80
C ARG A 244 24.62 26.38 13.31
N TYR A 245 24.38 25.22 13.93
CA TYR A 245 23.27 24.32 13.59
C TYR A 245 21.94 24.68 14.26
N VAL A 246 21.94 25.66 15.16
CA VAL A 246 20.79 26.02 16.01
C VAL A 246 20.59 27.54 16.03
N ASP A 247 19.36 28.01 16.25
CA ASP A 247 19.07 29.45 16.32
C ASP A 247 19.27 30.06 17.71
N TYR A 248 19.57 29.24 18.72
CA TYR A 248 19.74 29.63 20.12
C TYR A 248 21.11 29.19 20.67
N PRO A 249 21.67 29.86 21.69
CA PRO A 249 22.90 29.43 22.34
C PRO A 249 22.74 28.04 22.95
N LEU A 250 23.76 27.19 22.79
CA LEU A 250 23.76 25.82 23.35
C LEU A 250 24.04 25.86 24.86
N THR A 251 23.00 26.17 25.64
CA THR A 251 23.07 26.35 27.12
C THR A 251 23.30 25.05 27.89
N THR A 252 23.04 23.90 27.26
CA THR A 252 23.12 22.56 27.84
C THR A 252 24.18 21.71 27.13
N SER A 253 25.31 22.32 26.78
CA SER A 253 26.46 21.63 26.18
C SER A 253 27.55 21.30 27.20
N ILE A 254 28.39 20.31 26.89
CA ILE A 254 29.58 20.01 27.70
C ILE A 254 30.74 19.54 26.83
N GLU A 255 31.94 20.05 27.12
CA GLU A 255 33.18 19.47 26.62
C GLU A 255 33.61 18.32 27.54
N ALA A 256 33.80 17.13 26.97
CA ALA A 256 34.04 15.91 27.73
C ALA A 256 35.38 15.26 27.34
N GLY A 257 36.45 16.04 27.41
CA GLY A 257 37.79 15.68 26.93
C GLY A 257 38.21 16.46 25.68
N ASN A 258 39.41 16.18 25.16
CA ASN A 258 39.95 16.90 24.01
C ASN A 258 39.22 16.49 22.73
N GLY A 259 38.51 17.44 22.12
CA GLY A 259 37.84 17.25 20.84
C GLY A 259 36.48 16.56 20.92
N ILE A 260 35.81 16.55 22.09
CA ILE A 260 34.47 16.00 22.26
C ILE A 260 33.54 17.08 22.80
N LEU A 261 32.45 17.37 22.10
CA LEU A 261 31.36 18.21 22.58
C LEU A 261 30.04 17.44 22.51
N LEU A 262 29.31 17.42 23.62
CA LEU A 262 27.95 16.89 23.73
C LEU A 262 26.96 18.03 23.91
N THR A 263 25.78 17.91 23.30
CA THR A 263 24.75 18.95 23.29
C THR A 263 23.36 18.32 23.42
N ASP A 264 22.34 19.11 23.73
CA ASP A 264 20.93 18.68 23.73
C ASP A 264 20.33 18.48 22.32
N GLN A 265 21.08 18.72 21.26
CA GLN A 265 20.60 18.62 19.87
C GLN A 265 20.44 17.17 19.40
N VAL A 266 19.31 16.59 19.77
CA VAL A 266 18.93 15.19 19.52
C VAL A 266 19.16 14.77 18.05
N GLY A 267 20.05 13.81 17.84
CA GLY A 267 20.25 13.15 16.54
C GLY A 267 21.23 13.85 15.60
N LEU A 268 21.88 14.93 16.03
CA LEU A 268 22.95 15.58 15.28
C LEU A 268 24.31 14.94 15.60
N CYS A 269 24.95 14.30 14.62
CA CYS A 269 26.29 13.71 14.79
C CYS A 269 27.22 14.27 13.72
N VAL A 270 28.30 14.94 14.15
CA VAL A 270 29.35 15.45 13.25
C VAL A 270 30.70 14.99 13.78
N SER A 271 31.46 14.26 12.95
CA SER A 271 32.74 13.72 13.37
C SER A 271 33.84 13.94 12.33
N PHE A 272 35.07 14.17 12.82
CA PHE A 272 36.27 14.43 12.05
C PHE A 272 37.39 13.48 12.47
N VAL A 273 38.08 12.90 11.49
CA VAL A 273 39.26 12.05 11.69
C VAL A 273 40.41 12.62 10.87
N ASN A 274 41.48 13.07 11.54
CA ASN A 274 42.67 13.65 10.89
C ASN A 274 42.31 14.76 9.85
N GLY A 275 41.34 15.61 10.17
CA GLY A 275 40.93 16.70 9.26
C GLY A 275 39.93 16.33 8.17
N ILE A 276 39.44 15.08 8.15
CA ILE A 276 38.38 14.67 7.22
C ILE A 276 37.09 14.43 7.97
N ARG A 277 36.00 15.03 7.48
CA ARG A 277 34.65 14.77 7.96
C ARG A 277 34.22 13.35 7.59
N THR A 278 33.87 12.55 8.59
CA THR A 278 33.35 11.19 8.41
C THR A 278 31.82 11.20 8.42
N VAL A 279 31.22 11.45 7.26
CA VAL A 279 29.76 11.58 7.08
C VAL A 279 29.00 10.31 7.51
N ASN A 280 29.64 9.14 7.34
CA ASN A 280 29.08 7.83 7.67
C ASN A 280 29.65 7.26 9.00
N ASP A 281 30.08 8.14 9.90
CA ASP A 281 30.70 7.82 11.19
C ASP A 281 31.88 6.83 11.07
N GLY A 282 32.11 5.99 12.07
CA GLY A 282 33.14 4.96 12.04
C GLY A 282 33.46 4.40 13.41
N VAL A 283 34.52 3.62 13.46
CA VAL A 283 35.00 2.96 14.68
C VAL A 283 35.36 3.95 15.81
N HIS A 284 35.75 5.19 15.48
CA HIS A 284 36.03 6.28 16.44
C HIS A 284 34.77 6.72 17.19
N VAL A 285 33.66 6.91 16.47
CA VAL A 285 32.37 7.25 17.06
C VAL A 285 31.81 6.07 17.85
N ASP A 286 31.96 4.85 17.33
CA ASP A 286 31.47 3.64 18.00
C ASP A 286 32.21 3.37 19.32
N SER A 287 33.52 3.65 19.38
CA SER A 287 34.35 3.59 20.60
C SER A 287 33.88 4.61 21.64
N LEU A 288 33.70 5.87 21.26
CA LEU A 288 33.21 6.93 22.14
C LEU A 288 31.82 6.61 22.73
N VAL A 289 30.91 6.07 21.90
CA VAL A 289 29.58 5.68 22.36
C VAL A 289 29.62 4.52 23.35
N LYS A 290 30.60 3.61 23.24
CA LYS A 290 30.82 2.53 24.21
C LYS A 290 31.28 3.08 25.56
N GLU A 291 32.19 4.05 25.56
CA GLU A 291 32.62 4.75 26.77
C GLU A 291 31.47 5.55 27.41
N LEU A 292 30.67 6.26 26.61
CA LEU A 292 29.49 7.00 27.09
C LEU A 292 28.46 6.10 27.77
N LYS A 293 28.16 4.91 27.21
CA LYS A 293 27.28 3.93 27.85
C LYS A 293 27.78 3.51 29.23
N THR A 294 29.10 3.36 29.36
CA THR A 294 29.75 2.98 30.61
C THR A 294 29.65 4.11 31.62
N ALA A 295 29.92 5.36 31.19
CA ALA A 295 29.83 6.55 32.04
C ALA A 295 28.39 6.86 32.52
N LEU A 296 27.39 6.58 31.69
CA LEU A 296 25.96 6.76 32.00
C LEU A 296 25.39 5.63 32.89
N ASN A 297 26.19 4.63 33.29
CA ASN A 297 25.76 3.43 34.02
C ASN A 297 24.64 2.65 33.31
N ILE A 298 24.64 2.63 31.98
CA ILE A 298 23.65 1.86 31.20
C ILE A 298 24.13 0.40 31.16
N THR A 299 23.66 -0.40 32.12
CA THR A 299 24.01 -1.82 32.30
C THR A 299 23.39 -2.74 31.24
N THR A 300 22.42 -2.26 30.47
CA THR A 300 21.75 -3.08 29.47
C THR A 300 22.62 -3.29 28.23
N LYS A 301 23.05 -4.53 27.96
CA LYS A 301 23.65 -5.00 26.69
C LYS A 301 22.76 -4.77 25.43
N LYS A 302 21.67 -4.01 25.54
CA LYS A 302 20.53 -3.97 24.61
C LYS A 302 20.38 -2.66 23.82
N VAL A 303 21.16 -1.61 24.10
CA VAL A 303 21.05 -0.32 23.38
C VAL A 303 22.11 -0.23 22.26
N PHE A 304 21.70 -0.12 21.00
CA PHE A 304 22.61 0.09 19.86
C PHE A 304 23.28 1.46 19.90
N SER A 305 24.50 1.57 19.38
CA SER A 305 25.25 2.84 19.37
C SER A 305 24.54 3.93 18.56
N THR A 306 23.74 3.58 17.56
CA THR A 306 22.86 4.51 16.81
C THR A 306 21.71 5.05 17.65
N ALA A 307 21.09 4.22 18.49
CA ALA A 307 20.03 4.65 19.40
C ALA A 307 20.55 5.59 20.48
N VAL A 308 21.81 5.43 20.90
CA VAL A 308 22.47 6.37 21.83
C VAL A 308 22.70 7.72 21.16
N LYS A 309 23.28 7.74 19.95
CA LYS A 309 23.51 8.96 19.17
C LYS A 309 22.24 9.73 18.81
N ALA A 310 21.11 9.05 18.74
CA ALA A 310 19.82 9.66 18.44
C ALA A 310 19.19 10.42 19.63
N LYS A 311 19.84 10.51 20.79
CA LYS A 311 19.28 11.14 22.00
C LYS A 311 19.94 12.46 22.41
N PHE A 312 21.03 12.82 21.76
CA PHE A 312 21.79 14.04 22.02
C PHE A 312 22.56 14.43 20.76
N GLY A 313 23.20 15.59 20.77
CA GLY A 313 24.08 16.02 19.70
C GLY A 313 25.54 15.69 20.04
N LEU A 314 26.27 15.10 19.09
CA LEU A 314 27.65 14.68 19.25
C LEU A 314 28.54 15.35 18.21
N PHE A 315 29.55 16.08 18.68
CA PHE A 315 30.61 16.63 17.84
C PHE A 315 31.96 16.05 18.29
N LEU A 316 32.67 15.41 17.37
CA LEU A 316 33.92 14.71 17.64
C LEU A 316 35.01 15.12 16.66
N ASN A 317 36.15 15.57 17.16
CA ASN A 317 37.37 15.78 16.38
C ASN A 317 38.50 14.95 16.99
N CYS A 318 38.95 13.91 16.30
CA CYS A 318 39.98 13.01 16.81
C CYS A 318 41.14 12.81 15.82
N LYS A 319 42.33 12.57 16.37
CA LYS A 319 43.51 12.17 15.61
C LYS A 319 43.72 10.66 15.74
N VAL A 320 43.78 9.97 14.61
CA VAL A 320 43.89 8.51 14.53
C VAL A 320 45.18 8.15 13.80
N LYS A 321 45.98 7.27 14.40
CA LYS A 321 47.19 6.74 13.77
C LYS A 321 46.81 5.76 12.67
N ASN A 322 47.38 5.93 11.48
CA ASN A 322 47.19 5.05 10.31
C ASN A 322 45.71 4.76 9.97
N PRO A 323 44.86 5.78 9.73
CA PRO A 323 43.42 5.55 9.53
C PRO A 323 43.16 4.71 8.29
N LYS A 324 42.18 3.80 8.41
CA LYS A 324 41.65 2.96 7.33
C LYS A 324 40.18 3.34 7.11
N PHE A 325 39.85 3.76 5.90
CA PHE A 325 38.48 4.08 5.49
C PHE A 325 37.89 2.99 4.59
N ASN A 326 36.55 2.97 4.48
CA ASN A 326 35.78 2.03 3.67
C ASN A 326 36.04 2.15 2.15
N SER A 327 36.34 3.36 1.68
CA SER A 327 36.51 3.70 0.26
C SER A 327 37.53 4.83 0.10
N GLN A 328 37.82 5.18 -1.17
CA GLN A 328 38.60 6.36 -1.50
C GLN A 328 37.89 7.68 -1.13
N THR A 329 36.55 7.68 -1.01
CA THR A 329 35.79 8.86 -0.58
C THR A 329 35.94 9.15 0.91
N LYS A 330 36.52 8.23 1.70
CA LYS A 330 36.88 8.41 3.12
C LYS A 330 35.70 8.79 4.04
N GLU A 331 34.48 8.37 3.69
CA GLU A 331 33.27 8.75 4.42
C GLU A 331 33.09 8.00 5.75
N ARG A 332 33.62 6.77 5.87
CA ARG A 332 33.54 5.95 7.09
C ARG A 332 34.89 5.41 7.52
N LEU A 333 35.26 5.63 8.79
CA LEU A 333 36.45 5.02 9.39
C LEU A 333 36.16 3.55 9.78
N VAL A 334 36.95 2.61 9.25
CA VAL A 334 36.82 1.16 9.49
C VAL A 334 37.92 0.59 10.38
N GLY A 335 39.00 1.32 10.61
CA GLY A 335 40.08 0.91 11.52
C GLY A 335 41.16 1.99 11.69
N PRO A 336 42.09 1.84 12.64
CA PRO A 336 42.24 0.72 13.60
C PRO A 336 41.10 0.62 14.62
N SER A 337 40.90 -0.57 15.22
CA SER A 337 39.79 -0.85 16.15
C SER A 337 40.01 -0.27 17.56
N ASP A 338 41.27 -0.10 17.95
CA ASP A 338 41.68 0.36 19.28
C ASP A 338 41.96 1.87 19.24
N ILE A 339 40.90 2.66 19.07
CA ILE A 339 40.99 4.12 19.11
C ILE A 339 40.70 4.57 20.54
N GLU A 340 41.72 5.11 21.19
CA GLU A 340 41.56 5.81 22.46
C GLU A 340 40.86 7.15 22.21
N THR A 341 39.62 7.27 22.65
CA THR A 341 38.87 8.54 22.67
C THR A 341 38.61 8.92 24.12
N PRO A 342 39.59 9.52 24.84
CA PRO A 342 39.55 9.62 26.31
C PRO A 342 38.39 10.51 26.78
N LEU A 343 37.25 9.87 27.04
CA LEU A 343 36.07 10.51 27.59
C LEU A 343 36.28 10.73 29.09
N ARG A 344 36.30 11.99 29.52
CA ARG A 344 36.46 12.32 30.94
C ARG A 344 35.14 12.15 31.69
N THR A 345 34.93 10.95 32.24
CA THR A 345 33.67 10.54 32.88
C THR A 345 33.23 11.40 34.07
N LYS A 346 34.15 12.11 34.73
CA LYS A 346 33.83 13.07 35.80
C LYS A 346 33.09 14.30 35.26
N GLU A 347 33.53 14.84 34.12
CA GLU A 347 32.96 16.04 33.50
C GLU A 347 31.53 15.75 33.05
N LEU A 348 31.27 14.57 32.46
CA LEU A 348 29.93 14.16 32.03
C LEU A 348 28.83 14.28 33.08
N ARG A 349 29.12 14.00 34.36
CA ARG A 349 28.09 14.09 35.43
C ARG A 349 27.62 15.52 35.69
N SER A 350 28.42 16.51 35.30
CA SER A 350 28.07 17.93 35.40
C SER A 350 27.29 18.44 34.19
N TRP A 351 27.07 17.61 33.17
CA TRP A 351 26.28 17.97 32.00
C TRP A 351 24.81 18.19 32.40
N PRO A 352 24.21 19.38 32.18
CA PRO A 352 22.84 19.65 32.59
C PRO A 352 21.81 18.67 32.00
N TYR A 353 22.07 18.14 30.81
CA TYR A 353 21.20 17.20 30.10
C TYR A 353 21.50 15.72 30.45
N PHE A 354 22.45 15.44 31.35
CA PHE A 354 22.89 14.09 31.71
C PHE A 354 21.74 13.19 32.18
N THR A 355 20.91 13.69 33.10
CA THR A 355 19.80 12.92 33.70
C THR A 355 18.72 12.59 32.68
N GLU A 356 18.43 13.53 31.78
CA GLU A 356 17.41 13.37 30.73
C GLU A 356 17.85 12.37 29.66
N VAL A 357 19.12 12.44 29.22
CA VAL A 357 19.70 11.44 28.31
C VAL A 357 19.68 10.06 28.94
N LYS A 358 20.07 9.96 30.21
CA LYS A 358 20.04 8.69 30.95
C LYS A 358 18.61 8.11 31.02
N ALA A 359 17.63 8.92 31.43
CA ALA A 359 16.23 8.50 31.51
C ALA A 359 15.64 8.10 30.14
N SER A 360 15.94 8.86 29.09
CA SER A 360 15.48 8.59 27.72
C SER A 360 16.06 7.27 27.17
N LEU A 361 17.32 6.96 27.50
CA LEU A 361 17.97 5.71 27.12
C LEU A 361 17.47 4.52 27.95
N GLU A 362 17.11 4.71 29.21
CA GLU A 362 16.50 3.67 30.07
C GLU A 362 15.07 3.31 29.63
N GLN A 363 14.29 4.30 29.17
CA GLN A 363 12.92 4.10 28.66
C GLN A 363 12.88 3.49 27.25
N SER A 364 13.98 3.59 26.50
CA SER A 364 14.11 3.05 25.15
C SER A 364 14.26 1.51 25.17
N LYS A 365 13.17 0.78 25.44
CA LYS A 365 13.10 -0.67 25.20
C LYS A 365 13.17 -0.98 23.69
N VAL A 366 14.01 -1.95 23.35
CA VAL A 366 14.36 -2.36 21.98
C VAL A 366 13.16 -2.88 21.16
N PRO A 367 12.98 -2.41 19.92
CA PRO A 367 12.50 -3.21 18.80
C PRO A 367 13.62 -4.16 18.34
N LYS A 368 13.41 -5.47 18.41
CA LYS A 368 14.43 -6.49 18.05
C LYS A 368 15.05 -6.22 16.68
N THR A 369 16.35 -5.93 16.62
CA THR A 369 17.40 -6.47 15.70
C THR A 369 18.53 -5.46 15.43
N ALA A 370 19.76 -5.97 15.34
CA ALA A 370 20.89 -5.52 14.48
C ALA A 370 22.28 -5.72 15.13
N ALA A 371 22.64 -6.93 15.55
CA ALA A 371 24.04 -7.29 15.73
C ALA A 371 24.32 -8.58 14.95
N ALA A 372 25.23 -8.47 13.99
CA ALA A 372 26.05 -9.52 13.39
C ALA A 372 25.50 -10.96 13.48
N SER A 373 24.63 -11.35 12.55
CA SER A 373 24.50 -12.75 12.16
C SER A 373 24.21 -12.84 10.66
N HIS A 374 24.78 -13.84 10.00
CA HIS A 374 24.66 -14.12 8.57
C HIS A 374 23.23 -14.51 8.12
N LYS A 375 22.19 -14.29 8.94
CA LYS A 375 20.77 -14.45 8.57
C LYS A 375 19.93 -13.35 9.22
N LEU A 376 19.26 -12.54 8.40
CA LEU A 376 18.30 -11.55 8.86
C LEU A 376 17.14 -12.25 9.55
N GLN A 377 16.96 -12.04 10.85
CA GLN A 377 15.79 -12.54 11.58
C GLN A 377 14.58 -11.64 11.29
N ILE A 378 13.98 -11.82 10.13
CA ILE A 378 12.70 -11.25 9.73
C ILE A 378 11.64 -12.32 9.93
N LYS A 379 10.56 -11.99 10.64
CA LYS A 379 9.48 -12.94 10.93
C LYS A 379 8.88 -13.45 9.61
N ASP A 380 8.72 -14.77 9.50
CA ASP A 380 8.19 -15.49 8.33
C ASP A 380 9.07 -15.42 7.05
N LEU A 381 10.23 -14.75 7.07
CA LEU A 381 11.20 -14.81 5.96
C LEU A 381 11.99 -16.13 6.01
N ASP A 382 11.99 -16.85 4.90
CA ASP A 382 12.94 -17.93 4.63
C ASP A 382 14.02 -17.39 3.68
N ASP A 383 15.15 -17.00 4.24
CA ASP A 383 16.18 -16.21 3.56
C ASP A 383 17.13 -17.10 2.74
N ALA A 384 17.46 -16.70 1.51
CA ALA A 384 18.40 -17.44 0.68
C ALA A 384 19.81 -17.46 1.29
N ASN A 385 20.55 -18.56 1.17
CA ASN A 385 21.88 -18.65 1.80
C ASN A 385 22.88 -17.63 1.21
N TRP A 386 22.69 -17.19 -0.05
CA TRP A 386 23.55 -16.18 -0.69
C TRP A 386 22.98 -14.76 -0.67
N ALA A 387 21.84 -14.52 -0.01
CA ALA A 387 21.21 -13.21 0.02
C ALA A 387 22.11 -12.16 0.69
N GLY A 388 22.45 -11.10 -0.07
CA GLY A 388 23.42 -10.06 0.31
C GLY A 388 24.89 -10.41 0.03
N LYS A 389 25.22 -11.67 -0.28
CA LYS A 389 26.57 -12.10 -0.68
C LYS A 389 26.73 -12.13 -2.20
N TYR A 390 25.74 -12.69 -2.90
CA TYR A 390 25.67 -12.72 -4.37
C TYR A 390 24.27 -12.27 -4.82
N PRO A 391 23.89 -10.99 -4.59
CA PRO A 391 22.53 -10.50 -4.87
C PRO A 391 22.09 -10.79 -6.30
N GLU A 392 22.96 -10.63 -7.28
CA GLU A 392 22.68 -10.86 -8.71
C GLU A 392 22.26 -12.30 -9.05
N LYS A 393 22.60 -13.28 -8.20
CA LYS A 393 22.19 -14.68 -8.34
C LYS A 393 20.97 -15.04 -7.51
N CYS A 394 20.50 -14.12 -6.67
CA CYS A 394 19.44 -14.38 -5.70
C CYS A 394 18.09 -13.78 -6.14
N THR A 395 17.03 -14.56 -5.97
CA THR A 395 15.63 -14.16 -6.21
C THR A 395 14.81 -14.29 -4.94
N LEU A 396 14.07 -13.24 -4.58
CA LEU A 396 13.10 -13.28 -3.49
C LEU A 396 11.71 -13.61 -4.05
N LEU A 397 11.10 -14.69 -3.57
CA LEU A 397 9.74 -15.08 -3.90
C LEU A 397 8.77 -14.45 -2.88
N LEU A 398 7.94 -13.52 -3.32
CA LEU A 398 6.87 -12.95 -2.51
C LEU A 398 5.59 -13.76 -2.72
N THR A 399 5.05 -14.37 -1.68
CA THR A 399 3.88 -15.27 -1.80
C THR A 399 2.62 -14.67 -1.20
N GLU A 400 1.47 -14.92 -1.81
CA GLU A 400 0.16 -14.57 -1.24
C GLU A 400 -0.17 -15.47 -0.04
N GLY A 401 0.19 -15.00 1.15
CA GLY A 401 0.01 -15.75 2.39
C GLY A 401 0.90 -16.99 2.51
N LYS A 402 0.63 -17.75 3.58
CA LYS A 402 1.40 -18.97 3.92
C LYS A 402 1.03 -20.17 3.05
N SER A 403 -0.15 -20.15 2.43
CA SER A 403 -0.58 -21.22 1.51
C SER A 403 0.33 -21.28 0.28
N ALA A 404 0.49 -20.14 -0.42
CA ALA A 404 1.39 -20.03 -1.57
C ALA A 404 2.88 -20.20 -1.21
N MET A 405 3.27 -19.99 0.06
CA MET A 405 4.62 -20.31 0.54
C MET A 405 4.94 -21.81 0.36
N SER A 406 3.99 -22.70 0.60
CA SER A 406 4.21 -24.14 0.42
C SER A 406 4.49 -24.51 -1.05
N TYR A 407 3.78 -23.86 -1.98
CA TYR A 407 4.01 -23.99 -3.42
C TYR A 407 5.43 -23.52 -3.79
N ALA A 408 5.85 -22.34 -3.31
CA ALA A 408 7.20 -21.81 -3.53
C ALA A 408 8.30 -22.74 -3.00
N MET A 409 8.10 -23.31 -1.81
CA MET A 409 9.06 -24.21 -1.16
C MET A 409 9.23 -25.52 -1.97
N LYS A 410 8.12 -26.07 -2.49
CA LYS A 410 8.16 -27.22 -3.40
C LYS A 410 8.83 -26.90 -4.72
N ALA A 411 8.51 -25.76 -5.33
CA ALA A 411 9.13 -25.32 -6.57
C ALA A 411 10.66 -25.18 -6.44
N ILE A 412 11.13 -24.59 -5.34
CA ILE A 412 12.58 -24.53 -5.04
C ILE A 412 13.16 -25.94 -4.97
N SER A 413 12.48 -26.89 -4.32
CA SER A 413 12.99 -28.27 -4.18
C SER A 413 13.13 -29.01 -5.52
N PHE A 414 12.31 -28.66 -6.52
CA PHE A 414 12.32 -29.32 -7.82
C PHE A 414 13.26 -28.65 -8.83
N HIS A 415 13.40 -27.32 -8.79
CA HIS A 415 14.05 -26.55 -9.86
C HIS A 415 15.24 -25.71 -9.40
N SER A 416 15.54 -25.63 -8.11
CA SER A 416 16.64 -24.78 -7.65
C SER A 416 17.23 -25.18 -6.29
N THR A 417 18.03 -24.28 -5.71
CA THR A 417 18.62 -24.46 -4.39
C THR A 417 18.22 -23.32 -3.46
N ARG A 418 18.26 -23.62 -2.16
CA ARG A 418 18.11 -22.64 -1.06
C ARG A 418 19.19 -21.57 -1.05
N ASP A 419 20.23 -21.72 -1.86
CA ASP A 419 21.27 -20.73 -1.99
C ASP A 419 20.81 -19.50 -2.76
N LYS A 420 20.01 -19.71 -3.81
CA LYS A 420 19.57 -18.67 -4.75
C LYS A 420 18.18 -18.11 -4.43
N TYR A 421 17.31 -18.88 -3.78
CA TYR A 421 15.91 -18.48 -3.61
C TYR A 421 15.56 -18.28 -2.13
N GLY A 422 15.00 -17.10 -1.85
CA GLY A 422 14.36 -16.79 -0.58
C GLY A 422 12.84 -16.72 -0.75
N VAL A 423 12.06 -16.89 0.32
CA VAL A 423 10.60 -16.85 0.29
C VAL A 423 10.07 -15.98 1.42
N PHE A 424 9.13 -15.08 1.10
CA PHE A 424 8.47 -14.22 2.08
C PHE A 424 6.94 -14.20 1.85
N PRO A 425 6.13 -14.67 2.81
CA PRO A 425 4.67 -14.64 2.69
C PRO A 425 4.10 -13.30 3.14
N LEU A 426 3.42 -12.61 2.22
CA LEU A 426 2.70 -11.36 2.50
C LEU A 426 1.45 -11.63 3.34
N ARG A 427 1.16 -10.76 4.31
CA ARG A 427 -0.07 -10.82 5.11
C ARG A 427 -1.18 -9.97 4.51
N GLY A 428 -1.88 -10.52 3.51
CA GLY A 428 -3.02 -9.89 2.86
C GLY A 428 -2.63 -8.80 1.86
N LYS A 429 -3.57 -7.89 1.57
CA LYS A 429 -3.39 -6.84 0.56
C LYS A 429 -2.33 -5.82 1.00
N VAL A 430 -1.41 -5.51 0.09
CA VAL A 430 -0.36 -4.51 0.28
C VAL A 430 -0.98 -3.10 0.32
N LEU A 431 -0.42 -2.19 1.11
CA LEU A 431 -0.90 -0.81 1.15
C LEU A 431 -0.68 -0.13 -0.21
N ASN A 432 -1.69 0.58 -0.71
CA ASN A 432 -1.48 1.52 -1.81
C ASN A 432 -0.65 2.71 -1.31
N VAL A 433 0.64 2.71 -1.64
CA VAL A 433 1.60 3.72 -1.19
C VAL A 433 1.48 5.07 -1.92
N VAL A 434 0.66 5.15 -2.97
CA VAL A 434 0.46 6.39 -3.72
C VAL A 434 -0.31 7.37 -2.83
N ASP A 435 0.29 8.56 -2.64
CA ASP A 435 -0.21 9.63 -1.78
C ASP A 435 -0.27 9.29 -0.28
N ASP A 436 0.18 8.10 0.14
CA ASP A 436 0.14 7.65 1.54
C ASP A 436 1.53 7.76 2.20
N LYS A 437 1.60 8.53 3.29
CA LYS A 437 2.82 8.73 4.09
C LYS A 437 2.94 7.75 5.25
N SER A 438 1.92 6.92 5.49
CA SER A 438 1.92 5.95 6.58
C SER A 438 2.94 4.83 6.36
N THR A 439 3.52 4.35 7.46
CA THR A 439 4.48 3.24 7.43
C THR A 439 3.74 1.91 7.53
N ASN A 440 3.76 1.11 6.46
CA ASN A 440 3.22 -0.24 6.50
C ASN A 440 4.29 -1.22 7.00
N ARG A 441 3.95 -1.99 8.04
CA ARG A 441 4.87 -2.97 8.65
C ARG A 441 5.31 -4.06 7.67
N GLU A 442 4.41 -4.59 6.85
CA GLU A 442 4.73 -5.65 5.88
C GLU A 442 5.68 -5.12 4.80
N ILE A 443 5.40 -3.94 4.25
CA ILE A 443 6.30 -3.24 3.32
C ILE A 443 7.68 -3.06 3.96
N GLY A 444 7.75 -2.55 5.20
CA GLY A 444 9.02 -2.38 5.90
C GLY A 444 9.79 -3.69 6.15
N LEU A 445 9.09 -4.82 6.31
CA LEU A 445 9.74 -6.14 6.42
C LEU A 445 10.31 -6.59 5.06
N VAL A 446 9.59 -6.37 3.96
CA VAL A 446 10.08 -6.69 2.61
C VAL A 446 11.24 -5.78 2.22
N GLU A 447 11.15 -4.46 2.48
CA GLU A 447 12.26 -3.51 2.27
C GLU A 447 13.51 -3.96 3.01
N LYS A 448 13.36 -4.35 4.27
CA LYS A 448 14.45 -4.89 5.08
C LYS A 448 15.00 -6.21 4.53
N ALA A 449 14.15 -7.08 3.99
CA ALA A 449 14.57 -8.33 3.35
C ALA A 449 15.38 -8.06 2.08
N LEU A 450 15.03 -7.01 1.33
CA LEU A 450 15.69 -6.57 0.10
C LEU A 450 16.91 -5.68 0.33
N GLY A 451 17.08 -5.09 1.52
CA GLY A 451 18.15 -4.13 1.81
C GLY A 451 17.80 -2.67 1.48
N LEU A 452 16.53 -2.35 1.22
CA LEU A 452 16.05 -1.00 0.91
C LEU A 452 15.66 -0.22 2.20
N PRO A 453 15.62 1.13 2.19
CA PRO A 453 15.94 2.02 1.08
C PRO A 453 17.42 2.46 0.99
N GLN A 454 18.24 2.24 2.03
CA GLN A 454 19.60 2.81 2.11
C GLN A 454 20.74 1.76 2.13
N GLY A 455 20.44 0.47 2.02
CA GLY A 455 21.44 -0.59 1.97
C GLY A 455 21.68 -1.13 0.55
N PRO A 456 22.77 -1.88 0.32
CA PRO A 456 22.94 -2.63 -0.91
C PRO A 456 21.84 -3.68 -1.03
N LEU A 457 21.37 -3.90 -2.27
CA LEU A 457 20.37 -4.92 -2.55
C LEU A 457 20.86 -6.30 -2.09
N ARG A 458 19.98 -7.05 -1.42
CA ARG A 458 20.23 -8.43 -1.00
C ARG A 458 19.84 -9.46 -2.04
N TYR A 459 18.88 -9.10 -2.89
CA TYR A 459 18.35 -9.91 -3.96
C TYR A 459 18.40 -9.10 -5.26
N GLY A 460 18.73 -9.75 -6.36
CA GLY A 460 18.82 -9.14 -7.69
C GLY A 460 17.49 -9.17 -8.42
N ARG A 461 16.55 -10.02 -7.98
CA ARG A 461 15.19 -10.14 -8.52
C ARG A 461 14.16 -10.40 -7.43
N VAL A 462 12.93 -10.01 -7.72
CA VAL A 462 11.73 -10.30 -6.95
C VAL A 462 10.71 -10.95 -7.89
N ILE A 463 10.18 -12.10 -7.49
CA ILE A 463 9.09 -12.78 -8.22
C ILE A 463 7.90 -12.88 -7.29
N VAL A 464 6.75 -12.39 -7.73
CA VAL A 464 5.49 -12.50 -7.02
C VAL A 464 4.78 -13.79 -7.42
N LEU A 465 4.43 -14.59 -6.42
CA LEU A 465 3.62 -15.81 -6.54
C LEU A 465 2.28 -15.53 -5.85
N ALA A 466 1.35 -15.00 -6.63
CA ALA A 466 -0.02 -14.74 -6.22
C ALA A 466 -0.95 -15.78 -6.85
N ASP A 467 -2.13 -15.99 -6.25
CA ASP A 467 -3.13 -16.85 -6.86
C ASP A 467 -3.61 -16.23 -8.19
N SER A 468 -3.97 -17.05 -9.17
CA SER A 468 -4.42 -16.58 -10.49
C SER A 468 -5.83 -15.97 -10.48
N ASP A 469 -6.44 -15.85 -9.31
CA ASP A 469 -7.72 -15.19 -9.14
C ASP A 469 -7.60 -13.65 -9.24
N LEU A 470 -8.72 -12.97 -9.16
CA LEU A 470 -8.75 -11.51 -9.31
C LEU A 470 -8.10 -10.79 -8.12
N ASP A 471 -8.12 -11.37 -6.92
CA ASP A 471 -7.53 -10.76 -5.72
C ASP A 471 -5.99 -10.85 -5.75
N GLY A 472 -5.43 -11.95 -6.25
CA GLY A 472 -4.00 -12.12 -6.49
C GLY A 472 -3.47 -11.14 -7.55
N LYS A 473 -4.24 -10.90 -8.63
CA LYS A 473 -3.93 -9.83 -9.61
C LYS A 473 -3.90 -8.46 -8.96
N HIS A 474 -4.84 -8.15 -8.06
CA HIS A 474 -4.82 -6.88 -7.35
C HIS A 474 -3.59 -6.74 -6.41
N ILE A 475 -3.19 -7.81 -5.72
CA ILE A 475 -1.95 -7.82 -4.91
C ILE A 475 -0.73 -7.56 -5.79
N LEU A 476 -0.63 -8.24 -6.94
CA LEU A 476 0.45 -8.04 -7.90
C LEU A 476 0.51 -6.58 -8.37
N ALA A 477 -0.65 -5.99 -8.66
CA ALA A 477 -0.75 -4.61 -9.10
C ALA A 477 -0.37 -3.60 -8.01
N LEU A 478 -0.70 -3.88 -6.74
CA LEU A 478 -0.26 -3.07 -5.59
C LEU A 478 1.25 -3.14 -5.37
N ILE A 479 1.87 -4.31 -5.59
CA ILE A 479 3.34 -4.46 -5.52
C ILE A 479 4.01 -3.71 -6.68
N LEU A 480 3.49 -3.85 -7.90
CA LEU A 480 3.95 -3.08 -9.05
C LEU A 480 3.89 -1.56 -8.76
N ASN A 481 2.74 -1.09 -8.29
CA ASN A 481 2.54 0.30 -7.89
C ASN A 481 3.52 0.75 -6.80
N TRP A 482 3.78 -0.10 -5.81
CA TRP A 482 4.75 0.19 -4.76
C TRP A 482 6.17 0.37 -5.29
N PHE A 483 6.65 -0.55 -6.15
CA PHE A 483 7.95 -0.42 -6.80
C PHE A 483 8.00 0.79 -7.74
N ALA A 484 6.95 1.04 -8.53
CA ALA A 484 6.89 2.19 -9.42
C ALA A 484 6.94 3.53 -8.66
N THR A 485 6.31 3.59 -7.48
CA THR A 485 6.27 4.82 -6.67
C THR A 485 7.56 5.05 -5.88
N LYS A 486 8.10 4.02 -5.22
CA LYS A 486 9.23 4.18 -4.29
C LYS A 486 10.59 3.88 -4.93
N TYR A 487 10.62 2.96 -5.89
CA TYR A 487 11.85 2.44 -6.49
C TYR A 487 11.77 2.33 -8.02
N PRO A 488 11.35 3.38 -8.76
CA PRO A 488 11.15 3.30 -10.21
C PRO A 488 12.42 2.90 -10.96
N HIS A 489 13.60 3.22 -10.43
CA HIS A 489 14.89 2.82 -10.98
C HIS A 489 15.07 1.29 -11.05
N LEU A 490 14.45 0.52 -10.16
CA LEU A 490 14.49 -0.95 -10.19
C LEU A 490 13.64 -1.51 -11.34
N LEU A 491 12.55 -0.84 -11.71
CA LEU A 491 11.71 -1.23 -12.84
C LEU A 491 12.26 -0.77 -14.20
N LYS A 492 13.29 0.08 -14.22
CA LYS A 492 13.99 0.55 -15.43
C LYS A 492 15.31 -0.20 -15.69
N ARG A 493 15.74 -1.06 -14.76
CA ARG A 493 17.00 -1.79 -14.83
C ARG A 493 16.90 -3.01 -15.76
N THR A 494 17.99 -3.30 -16.46
CA THR A 494 18.21 -4.59 -17.14
C THR A 494 19.25 -5.43 -16.38
N PRO A 495 18.99 -6.72 -16.08
CA PRO A 495 17.72 -7.43 -16.27
C PRO A 495 16.63 -6.93 -15.31
N SER A 496 15.36 -7.11 -15.71
CA SER A 496 14.19 -6.65 -14.96
C SER A 496 14.19 -7.16 -13.51
N PHE A 497 13.89 -6.26 -12.58
CA PHE A 497 13.95 -6.56 -11.14
C PHE A 497 12.70 -7.26 -10.62
N LEU A 498 11.51 -6.87 -11.09
CA LEU A 498 10.22 -7.37 -10.60
C LEU A 498 9.54 -8.22 -11.67
N GLY A 499 9.12 -9.42 -11.29
CA GLY A 499 8.30 -10.29 -12.13
C GLY A 499 7.26 -11.07 -11.34
N PHE A 500 6.53 -11.93 -12.03
CA PHE A 500 5.52 -12.80 -11.47
C PHE A 500 5.41 -14.11 -12.25
N LEU A 501 4.89 -15.14 -11.59
CA LEU A 501 4.59 -16.42 -12.24
C LEU A 501 3.17 -16.37 -12.81
N ARG A 502 3.03 -16.65 -14.11
CA ARG A 502 1.72 -16.74 -14.75
C ARG A 502 1.18 -18.17 -14.69
N THR A 503 0.16 -18.39 -13.87
CA THR A 503 -0.51 -19.69 -13.75
C THR A 503 -1.86 -19.71 -14.48
N PRO A 504 -2.23 -20.83 -15.12
CA PRO A 504 -3.53 -20.95 -15.77
C PRO A 504 -4.67 -21.04 -14.74
N ILE A 505 -5.82 -20.49 -15.09
CA ILE A 505 -7.05 -20.57 -14.29
C ILE A 505 -7.85 -21.84 -14.59
N VAL A 506 -7.73 -22.38 -15.82
CA VAL A 506 -8.42 -23.60 -16.25
C VAL A 506 -7.46 -24.47 -17.04
N LYS A 507 -7.46 -25.77 -16.73
CA LYS A 507 -6.81 -26.81 -17.54
C LYS A 507 -7.86 -27.75 -18.11
N ALA A 508 -7.87 -27.92 -19.43
CA ALA A 508 -8.71 -28.88 -20.13
C ALA A 508 -7.84 -30.02 -20.67
N THR A 509 -8.21 -31.27 -20.40
CA THR A 509 -7.44 -32.45 -20.83
C THR A 509 -8.28 -33.43 -21.63
N LYS A 510 -7.72 -33.93 -22.73
CA LYS A 510 -8.33 -34.98 -23.57
C LYS A 510 -7.23 -35.93 -24.05
N GLY A 511 -7.13 -37.11 -23.43
CA GLY A 511 -6.03 -38.04 -23.66
C GLY A 511 -4.68 -37.40 -23.30
N HIS A 512 -3.78 -37.26 -24.27
CA HIS A 512 -2.48 -36.58 -24.11
C HIS A 512 -2.53 -35.07 -24.38
N GLU A 513 -3.62 -34.55 -24.97
CA GLU A 513 -3.74 -33.13 -25.27
C GLU A 513 -4.14 -32.36 -24.01
N LYS A 514 -3.38 -31.30 -23.69
CA LYS A 514 -3.64 -30.39 -22.58
C LYS A 514 -3.79 -28.97 -23.13
N LYS A 515 -4.87 -28.29 -22.76
CA LYS A 515 -5.08 -26.86 -23.04
C LYS A 515 -5.14 -26.08 -21.73
N ASN A 516 -4.31 -25.06 -21.61
CA ASN A 516 -4.24 -24.17 -20.47
C ASN A 516 -4.87 -22.83 -20.86
N PHE A 517 -5.76 -22.31 -20.03
CA PHE A 517 -6.43 -21.03 -20.22
C PHE A 517 -6.07 -20.08 -19.09
N TYR A 518 -5.78 -18.82 -19.43
CA TYR A 518 -5.32 -17.80 -18.48
C TYR A 518 -6.36 -16.71 -18.23
N SER A 519 -7.46 -16.72 -18.96
CA SER A 519 -8.64 -15.92 -18.71
C SER A 519 -9.93 -16.72 -18.92
N GLU A 520 -11.01 -16.32 -18.24
CA GLU A 520 -12.34 -16.92 -18.41
C GLU A 520 -12.85 -16.72 -19.84
N GLU A 521 -12.47 -15.61 -20.46
CA GLU A 521 -12.87 -15.28 -21.83
C GLU A 521 -12.21 -16.21 -22.86
N GLU A 522 -10.91 -16.50 -22.72
CA GLU A 522 -10.21 -17.50 -23.54
C GLU A 522 -10.87 -18.87 -23.43
N PHE A 523 -11.23 -19.27 -22.21
CA PHE A 523 -11.90 -20.53 -21.94
C PHE A 523 -13.30 -20.59 -22.58
N ARG A 524 -14.12 -19.54 -22.42
CA ARG A 524 -15.48 -19.47 -22.97
C ARG A 524 -15.53 -19.46 -24.50
N ARG A 525 -14.50 -18.92 -25.16
CA ARG A 525 -14.42 -18.88 -26.64
C ARG A 525 -14.05 -20.23 -27.25
N CYS A 526 -13.64 -21.23 -26.46
CA CYS A 526 -13.18 -22.52 -26.94
C CYS A 526 -14.23 -23.63 -26.78
N GLU A 527 -14.50 -24.38 -27.85
CA GLU A 527 -15.31 -25.60 -27.76
C GLU A 527 -14.50 -26.77 -27.19
N LEU A 528 -14.92 -27.28 -26.02
CA LEU A 528 -14.20 -28.31 -25.27
C LEU A 528 -14.99 -29.63 -25.15
N ARG A 529 -15.74 -30.00 -26.20
CA ARG A 529 -16.50 -31.26 -26.20
C ARG A 529 -15.58 -32.48 -25.97
N GLY A 530 -15.83 -33.20 -24.88
CA GLY A 530 -15.08 -34.39 -24.48
C GLY A 530 -13.75 -34.12 -23.74
N TYR A 531 -13.44 -32.87 -23.37
CA TYR A 531 -12.33 -32.58 -22.46
C TYR A 531 -12.80 -32.67 -21.01
N LYS A 532 -11.92 -33.17 -20.13
CA LYS A 532 -12.08 -33.04 -18.69
C LYS A 532 -11.54 -31.67 -18.28
N VAL A 533 -12.44 -30.79 -17.83
CA VAL A 533 -12.12 -29.44 -17.38
C VAL A 533 -11.80 -29.45 -15.88
N ARG A 534 -10.70 -28.81 -15.49
CA ARG A 534 -10.30 -28.60 -14.10
C ARG A 534 -9.99 -27.12 -13.86
N TYR A 535 -10.76 -26.50 -12.97
CA TYR A 535 -10.52 -25.13 -12.51
C TYR A 535 -9.41 -25.11 -11.44
N LEU A 536 -8.46 -24.19 -11.57
CA LEU A 536 -7.34 -24.00 -10.65
C LEU A 536 -7.65 -22.79 -9.77
N LYS A 537 -8.04 -23.03 -8.51
CA LYS A 537 -8.56 -21.99 -7.61
C LYS A 537 -7.46 -21.23 -6.86
N GLY A 538 -6.23 -21.75 -6.82
CA GLY A 538 -5.08 -21.09 -6.20
C GLY A 538 -3.84 -21.98 -6.14
N LEU A 539 -2.68 -21.38 -5.92
CA LEU A 539 -1.37 -22.05 -5.89
C LEU A 539 -1.31 -23.16 -4.83
N GLY A 540 -2.04 -23.01 -3.72
CA GLY A 540 -2.11 -24.02 -2.66
C GLY A 540 -2.81 -25.32 -3.06
N SER A 541 -3.60 -25.32 -4.15
CA SER A 541 -4.33 -26.50 -4.66
C SER A 541 -3.62 -27.24 -5.79
N SER A 542 -2.48 -26.71 -6.26
CA SER A 542 -1.71 -27.27 -7.37
C SER A 542 -1.03 -28.59 -6.98
N SER A 543 -1.06 -29.58 -7.88
CA SER A 543 -0.35 -30.85 -7.69
C SER A 543 1.16 -30.70 -7.92
N ASP A 544 1.97 -31.63 -7.43
CA ASP A 544 3.42 -31.61 -7.65
C ASP A 544 3.79 -31.64 -9.14
N GLN A 545 2.95 -32.27 -9.98
CA GLN A 545 3.14 -32.25 -11.44
C GLN A 545 2.86 -30.85 -12.02
N ASP A 546 1.83 -30.15 -11.52
CA ASP A 546 1.52 -28.78 -11.94
C ASP A 546 2.67 -27.83 -11.58
N ILE A 547 3.22 -27.95 -10.37
CA ILE A 547 4.36 -27.14 -9.91
C ILE A 547 5.58 -27.34 -10.80
N ARG A 548 5.85 -28.59 -11.22
CA ARG A 548 6.98 -28.90 -12.10
C ARG A 548 6.81 -28.28 -13.49
N GLU A 549 5.62 -28.41 -14.06
CA GLU A 549 5.30 -27.83 -15.37
C GLU A 549 5.45 -26.31 -15.34
N ASP A 550 4.87 -25.64 -14.34
CA ASP A 550 4.85 -24.17 -14.22
C ASP A 550 6.26 -23.54 -14.16
N PHE A 551 7.21 -24.18 -13.47
CA PHE A 551 8.61 -23.69 -13.37
C PHE A 551 9.52 -24.16 -14.51
N SER A 552 9.15 -25.23 -15.23
CA SER A 552 9.93 -25.76 -16.35
C SER A 552 9.70 -25.02 -17.68
N GLU A 553 8.50 -24.45 -17.88
CA GLU A 553 8.09 -23.84 -19.15
C GLU A 553 8.38 -22.32 -19.23
N ASP A 554 9.25 -21.79 -18.36
CA ASP A 554 9.63 -20.36 -18.27
C ASP A 554 8.43 -19.38 -18.25
N ARG A 555 7.42 -19.68 -17.42
CA ARG A 555 6.19 -18.87 -17.31
C ARG A 555 6.34 -17.59 -16.47
N PHE A 556 7.56 -17.08 -16.37
CA PHE A 556 7.84 -15.86 -15.63
C PHE A 556 7.71 -14.64 -16.55
N GLU A 557 6.83 -13.72 -16.18
CA GLU A 557 6.73 -12.43 -16.84
C GLU A 557 7.33 -11.33 -15.95
N PHE A 558 7.97 -10.34 -16.57
CA PHE A 558 8.68 -9.29 -15.86
C PHE A 558 8.12 -7.91 -16.21
N PHE A 559 7.94 -7.08 -15.18
CA PHE A 559 7.58 -5.70 -15.37
C PHE A 559 8.82 -4.86 -15.67
N SER A 560 8.74 -4.08 -16.74
CA SER A 560 9.74 -3.09 -17.12
C SER A 560 9.02 -1.82 -17.55
N ILE A 561 9.45 -0.67 -17.03
CA ILE A 561 8.95 0.64 -17.49
C ILE A 561 9.72 1.00 -18.75
N SER A 562 9.06 0.86 -19.90
CA SER A 562 9.69 1.07 -21.21
C SER A 562 9.45 2.48 -21.76
N ASN A 563 8.37 3.14 -21.35
CA ASN A 563 7.99 4.47 -21.82
C ASN A 563 7.20 5.26 -20.75
N ASP A 564 6.90 6.53 -21.03
CA ASP A 564 6.10 7.38 -20.15
C ASP A 564 4.62 6.93 -20.07
N GLN A 565 4.16 6.15 -21.05
CA GLN A 565 2.79 5.62 -21.07
C GLN A 565 2.58 4.60 -19.94
N ASP A 566 3.56 3.74 -19.67
CA ASP A 566 3.52 2.78 -18.55
C ASP A 566 3.35 3.50 -17.20
N VAL A 567 4.06 4.62 -17.02
CA VAL A 567 3.97 5.44 -15.80
C VAL A 567 2.57 6.03 -15.66
N ARG A 568 2.03 6.61 -16.74
CA ARG A 568 0.67 7.20 -16.76
C ARG A 568 -0.40 6.17 -16.40
N ILE A 569 -0.34 4.98 -17.00
CA ILE A 569 -1.30 3.90 -16.74
C ILE A 569 -1.28 3.48 -15.26
N ILE A 570 -0.09 3.37 -14.65
CA ILE A 570 0.03 3.08 -13.22
C ILE A 570 -0.59 4.21 -12.38
N GLU A 571 -0.30 5.47 -12.71
CA GLU A 571 -0.84 6.61 -11.97
C GLU A 571 -2.38 6.70 -12.05
N GLU A 572 -2.97 6.50 -13.24
CA GLU A 572 -4.42 6.49 -13.44
C GLU A 572 -5.10 5.37 -12.62
N ALA A 573 -4.47 4.20 -12.55
CA ALA A 573 -4.99 3.05 -11.80
C ALA A 573 -4.93 3.25 -10.26
N PHE A 574 -3.89 3.91 -9.72
CA PHE A 574 -3.62 3.92 -8.28
C PHE A 574 -3.74 5.27 -7.56
N ARG A 575 -3.50 6.40 -8.24
CA ARG A 575 -3.48 7.72 -7.61
C ARG A 575 -4.88 8.17 -7.16
N LYS A 576 -5.02 8.67 -5.93
CA LYS A 576 -6.34 8.99 -5.34
C LYS A 576 -7.06 10.12 -6.07
N THR A 577 -6.32 11.00 -6.75
CA THR A 577 -6.88 12.13 -7.51
C THR A 577 -7.41 11.73 -8.89
N GLN A 578 -6.99 10.59 -9.44
CA GLN A 578 -7.35 10.14 -10.80
C GLN A 578 -8.67 9.35 -10.86
N VAL A 579 -9.68 9.79 -10.11
CA VAL A 579 -10.97 9.07 -10.05
C VAL A 579 -11.70 9.08 -11.39
N ALA A 580 -11.69 10.21 -12.10
CA ALA A 580 -12.39 10.35 -13.38
C ALA A 580 -11.78 9.44 -14.46
N ALA A 581 -10.46 9.48 -14.63
CA ALA A 581 -9.74 8.61 -15.55
C ALA A 581 -9.96 7.13 -15.22
N ARG A 582 -9.94 6.77 -13.93
CA ARG A 582 -10.20 5.39 -13.51
C ARG A 582 -11.63 4.92 -13.81
N LYS A 583 -12.63 5.79 -13.61
CA LYS A 583 -14.02 5.48 -13.98
C LYS A 583 -14.15 5.26 -15.48
N ASP A 584 -13.54 6.14 -16.28
CA ASP A 584 -13.52 6.03 -17.73
C ASP A 584 -12.87 4.72 -18.20
N TRP A 585 -11.68 4.39 -17.68
CA TRP A 585 -10.99 3.13 -17.95
C TRP A 585 -11.83 1.89 -17.62
N ILE A 586 -12.55 1.90 -16.49
CA ILE A 586 -13.40 0.76 -16.09
C ILE A 586 -14.63 0.61 -17.00
N LEU A 587 -15.21 1.72 -17.44
CA LEU A 587 -16.44 1.74 -18.26
C LEU A 587 -16.14 1.51 -19.75
N ASN A 588 -15.03 2.06 -20.23
CA ASN A 588 -14.63 2.11 -21.64
C ASN A 588 -13.36 1.29 -21.88
N SER A 589 -13.28 0.09 -21.31
CA SER A 589 -12.11 -0.79 -21.51
C SER A 589 -11.90 -1.07 -23.00
N ILE A 590 -10.69 -0.81 -23.49
CA ILE A 590 -10.28 -0.88 -24.91
C ILE A 590 -10.71 -2.22 -25.54
N SER A 591 -11.36 -2.17 -26.70
CA SER A 591 -11.59 -3.37 -27.52
C SER A 591 -10.24 -3.95 -27.95
N THR A 592 -10.10 -5.27 -27.93
CA THR A 592 -8.87 -6.08 -28.14
C THR A 592 -8.15 -5.91 -29.50
N GLU A 593 -8.35 -4.81 -30.23
CA GLU A 593 -7.80 -4.58 -31.57
C GLU A 593 -6.43 -3.88 -31.58
N SER A 594 -6.01 -3.23 -30.48
CA SER A 594 -4.62 -2.75 -30.32
C SER A 594 -3.87 -3.60 -29.30
N ARG A 595 -2.84 -4.35 -29.73
CA ARG A 595 -1.98 -5.08 -28.80
C ARG A 595 -1.21 -4.09 -27.92
N PRO A 596 -1.28 -4.18 -26.59
CA PRO A 596 -0.51 -3.32 -25.71
C PRO A 596 1.00 -3.57 -25.87
N ASP A 597 1.79 -2.49 -25.95
CA ASP A 597 3.23 -2.52 -26.24
C ASP A 597 4.11 -3.05 -25.07
N SER A 598 3.56 -3.18 -23.86
CA SER A 598 4.31 -3.57 -22.65
C SER A 598 3.51 -4.54 -21.75
N VAL A 599 4.23 -5.30 -20.92
CA VAL A 599 3.64 -6.18 -19.88
C VAL A 599 2.80 -5.37 -18.89
N ILE A 600 3.26 -4.17 -18.52
CA ILE A 600 2.55 -3.29 -17.58
C ILE A 600 1.22 -2.86 -18.17
N SER A 601 1.21 -2.39 -19.42
CA SER A 601 0.00 -1.94 -20.11
C SER A 601 -0.99 -3.09 -20.25
N ARG A 602 -0.54 -4.25 -20.75
CA ARG A 602 -1.37 -5.47 -20.86
C ARG A 602 -1.98 -5.86 -19.52
N PHE A 603 -1.16 -5.94 -18.48
CA PHE A 603 -1.59 -6.37 -17.15
C PHE A 603 -2.61 -5.40 -16.54
N ILE A 604 -2.37 -4.09 -16.59
CA ILE A 604 -3.31 -3.12 -16.03
C ILE A 604 -4.58 -3.05 -16.89
N GLN A 605 -4.45 -2.86 -18.20
CA GLN A 605 -5.60 -2.57 -19.06
C GLN A 605 -6.50 -3.78 -19.32
N GLU A 606 -5.96 -5.00 -19.43
CA GLU A 606 -6.72 -6.21 -19.76
C GLU A 606 -7.03 -7.07 -18.52
N GLU A 607 -6.11 -7.14 -17.55
CA GLU A 607 -6.25 -8.08 -16.41
C GLU A 607 -6.77 -7.42 -15.13
N LEU A 608 -6.22 -6.27 -14.74
CA LEU A 608 -6.64 -5.55 -13.52
C LEU A 608 -8.03 -4.90 -13.66
N VAL A 609 -8.45 -4.59 -14.89
CA VAL A 609 -9.79 -4.03 -15.14
C VAL A 609 -10.89 -5.02 -14.73
N GLU A 610 -10.67 -6.32 -14.92
CA GLU A 610 -11.62 -7.36 -14.52
C GLU A 610 -11.77 -7.44 -13.00
N TYR A 611 -10.68 -7.29 -12.25
CA TYR A 611 -10.76 -7.12 -10.79
C TYR A 611 -11.61 -5.90 -10.44
N SER A 612 -11.38 -4.76 -11.10
CA SER A 612 -12.11 -3.52 -10.84
C SER A 612 -13.61 -3.66 -11.11
N LYS A 613 -13.99 -4.28 -12.24
CA LYS A 613 -15.38 -4.62 -12.58
C LYS A 613 -16.02 -5.58 -11.58
N GLU A 614 -15.28 -6.59 -11.14
CA GLU A 614 -15.74 -7.52 -10.11
C GLU A 614 -15.94 -6.86 -8.74
N THR A 615 -15.11 -5.86 -8.37
CA THR A 615 -15.35 -5.12 -7.12
C THR A 615 -16.67 -4.36 -7.14
N ILE A 616 -17.15 -3.95 -8.31
CA ILE A 616 -18.46 -3.29 -8.48
C ILE A 616 -19.58 -4.27 -8.14
N SER A 617 -19.59 -5.48 -8.72
CA SER A 617 -20.64 -6.47 -8.44
C SER A 617 -20.65 -6.92 -6.97
N ARG A 618 -19.48 -7.00 -6.32
CA ARG A 618 -19.36 -7.41 -4.92
C ARG A 618 -19.67 -6.30 -3.91
N SER A 619 -19.43 -5.03 -4.28
CA SER A 619 -19.46 -3.92 -3.31
C SER A 619 -20.59 -2.93 -3.54
N ILE A 620 -21.04 -2.73 -4.78
CA ILE A 620 -22.16 -1.86 -5.14
C ILE A 620 -23.42 -2.75 -5.26
N PRO A 621 -24.46 -2.52 -4.46
CA PRO A 621 -25.67 -3.33 -4.52
C PRO A 621 -26.36 -3.25 -5.87
N SER A 622 -27.01 -4.35 -6.26
CA SER A 622 -27.74 -4.44 -7.52
C SER A 622 -28.95 -3.50 -7.51
N PHE A 623 -29.26 -2.91 -8.66
CA PHE A 623 -30.47 -2.13 -8.87
C PHE A 623 -31.74 -2.97 -8.67
N PHE A 624 -31.67 -4.26 -9.02
CA PHE A 624 -32.83 -5.15 -9.08
C PHE A 624 -33.31 -5.61 -7.71
N ASP A 625 -32.40 -5.97 -6.81
CA ASP A 625 -32.75 -6.46 -5.47
C ASP A 625 -32.21 -5.61 -4.33
N GLY A 626 -31.36 -4.61 -4.62
CA GLY A 626 -30.70 -3.81 -3.59
C GLY A 626 -29.69 -4.57 -2.75
N LEU A 627 -29.28 -5.76 -3.18
CA LEU A 627 -28.36 -6.64 -2.46
C LEU A 627 -26.99 -6.68 -3.14
N LYS A 628 -25.95 -6.82 -2.31
CA LYS A 628 -24.64 -7.26 -2.75
C LYS A 628 -24.65 -8.77 -2.97
N GLU A 629 -23.72 -9.26 -3.78
CA GLU A 629 -23.59 -10.69 -4.09
C GLU A 629 -23.60 -11.59 -2.84
N SER A 630 -22.83 -11.25 -1.79
CA SER A 630 -22.79 -12.04 -0.56
C SER A 630 -24.12 -12.05 0.20
N GLN A 631 -24.84 -10.94 0.20
CA GLN A 631 -26.17 -10.85 0.83
C GLN A 631 -27.20 -11.69 0.07
N ARG A 632 -27.13 -11.67 -1.27
CA ARG A 632 -27.97 -12.49 -2.14
C ARG A 632 -27.72 -13.98 -1.93
N LYS A 633 -26.45 -14.40 -1.93
CA LYS A 633 -26.04 -15.79 -1.67
C LYS A 633 -26.59 -16.28 -0.32
N VAL A 634 -26.50 -15.46 0.73
CA VAL A 634 -27.05 -15.77 2.06
C VAL A 634 -28.58 -15.93 2.03
N LEU A 635 -29.31 -14.99 1.42
CA LEU A 635 -30.77 -15.05 1.36
C LEU A 635 -31.26 -16.23 0.53
N TRP A 636 -30.68 -16.44 -0.67
CA TRP A 636 -30.98 -17.59 -1.52
C TRP A 636 -30.81 -18.91 -0.78
N SER A 637 -29.69 -19.03 -0.05
CA SER A 637 -29.39 -20.23 0.75
C SER A 637 -30.35 -20.41 1.91
N SER A 638 -30.88 -19.32 2.46
CA SER A 638 -31.89 -19.38 3.52
C SER A 638 -33.25 -19.85 2.99
N PHE A 639 -33.60 -19.53 1.73
CA PHE A 639 -34.81 -20.04 1.09
C PHE A 639 -34.75 -21.57 0.91
N HIS A 640 -33.55 -22.07 0.56
CA HIS A 640 -33.26 -23.48 0.29
C HIS A 640 -32.80 -24.27 1.52
N PHE A 641 -32.74 -23.64 2.69
CA PHE A 641 -32.44 -24.34 3.93
C PHE A 641 -33.65 -25.21 4.34
N ALA A 642 -33.39 -26.50 4.58
CA ALA A 642 -34.43 -27.49 4.89
C ALA A 642 -35.13 -27.20 6.22
N ASP A 643 -34.36 -26.76 7.23
CA ASP A 643 -34.89 -26.39 8.54
C ASP A 643 -35.40 -24.94 8.52
N LYS A 644 -36.67 -24.74 8.89
CA LYS A 644 -37.30 -23.41 9.01
C LYS A 644 -37.24 -22.84 10.43
N THR A 645 -36.57 -23.53 11.35
CA THR A 645 -36.32 -23.07 12.72
C THR A 645 -35.06 -22.19 12.80
N ALA A 646 -34.65 -21.81 14.01
CA ALA A 646 -33.46 -21.00 14.21
C ALA A 646 -32.19 -21.83 13.96
N VAL A 647 -31.36 -21.35 13.05
CA VAL A 647 -30.12 -22.03 12.60
C VAL A 647 -28.92 -21.25 13.10
N LYS A 648 -27.87 -21.96 13.49
CA LYS A 648 -26.61 -21.35 13.91
C LYS A 648 -25.95 -20.62 12.73
N VAL A 649 -25.46 -19.40 12.95
CA VAL A 649 -24.86 -18.58 11.88
C VAL A 649 -23.75 -19.32 11.14
N ALA A 650 -22.86 -20.01 11.87
CA ALA A 650 -21.79 -20.82 11.27
C ALA A 650 -22.30 -21.99 10.38
N GLN A 651 -23.47 -22.56 10.66
CA GLN A 651 -24.05 -23.63 9.84
C GLN A 651 -24.68 -23.07 8.57
N LEU A 652 -25.38 -21.94 8.68
CA LEU A 652 -25.98 -21.27 7.54
C LEU A 652 -24.90 -20.70 6.60
N SER A 653 -23.80 -20.16 7.12
CA SER A 653 -22.68 -19.69 6.30
C SER A 653 -21.98 -20.82 5.54
N ALA A 654 -21.72 -21.96 6.19
CA ALA A 654 -21.15 -23.14 5.54
C ALA A 654 -22.09 -23.71 4.45
N HIS A 655 -23.41 -23.76 4.72
CA HIS A 655 -24.38 -24.16 3.72
C HIS A 655 -24.43 -23.19 2.53
N ALA A 656 -24.44 -21.89 2.80
CA ALA A 656 -24.43 -20.87 1.77
C ALA A 656 -23.17 -20.95 0.91
N ALA A 657 -22.00 -21.15 1.52
CA ALA A 657 -20.76 -21.34 0.79
C ALA A 657 -20.81 -22.55 -0.14
N LYS A 658 -21.39 -23.67 0.34
CA LYS A 658 -21.55 -24.90 -0.43
C LYS A 658 -22.45 -24.73 -1.65
N ILE A 659 -23.69 -24.25 -1.48
CA ILE A 659 -24.67 -24.26 -2.59
C ILE A 659 -24.50 -23.10 -3.58
N THR A 660 -23.79 -22.04 -3.17
CA THR A 660 -23.55 -20.86 -4.02
C THR A 660 -22.13 -20.79 -4.56
N HIS A 661 -21.33 -21.83 -4.34
CA HIS A 661 -19.91 -21.88 -4.73
C HIS A 661 -19.12 -20.63 -4.28
N TYR A 662 -19.38 -20.17 -3.06
CA TYR A 662 -18.78 -18.93 -2.56
C TYR A 662 -17.25 -19.05 -2.52
N LYS A 663 -16.58 -18.12 -3.22
CA LYS A 663 -15.14 -18.18 -3.49
C LYS A 663 -14.27 -17.66 -2.34
N HIS A 664 -14.88 -17.05 -1.32
CA HIS A 664 -14.17 -16.46 -0.18
C HIS A 664 -14.43 -17.25 1.12
N GLY A 665 -13.74 -16.86 2.18
CA GLY A 665 -13.89 -17.53 3.48
C GLY A 665 -15.31 -17.43 4.05
N GLU A 666 -15.79 -18.53 4.64
CA GLU A 666 -17.11 -18.63 5.26
C GLU A 666 -17.37 -17.56 6.34
N GLY A 667 -16.31 -17.11 7.03
CA GLY A 667 -16.39 -16.02 8.01
C GLY A 667 -16.97 -14.72 7.44
N CYS A 668 -16.72 -14.41 6.17
CA CYS A 668 -17.33 -13.26 5.51
C CYS A 668 -18.86 -13.41 5.38
N LEU A 669 -19.35 -14.63 5.12
CA LEU A 669 -20.79 -14.90 5.09
C LEU A 669 -21.39 -14.87 6.49
N SER A 670 -20.68 -15.37 7.51
CA SER A 670 -21.10 -15.25 8.91
C SER A 670 -21.32 -13.78 9.33
N ASP A 671 -20.40 -12.89 8.95
CA ASP A 671 -20.52 -11.45 9.19
C ASP A 671 -21.72 -10.84 8.44
N VAL A 672 -21.94 -11.26 7.18
CA VAL A 672 -23.09 -10.82 6.38
C VAL A 672 -24.40 -11.24 7.03
N ILE A 673 -24.54 -12.51 7.42
CA ILE A 673 -25.73 -13.02 8.12
C ILE A 673 -26.00 -12.22 9.39
N THR A 674 -24.97 -12.01 10.21
CA THR A 674 -25.06 -11.26 11.45
C THR A 674 -25.55 -9.83 11.20
N ARG A 675 -24.99 -9.14 10.19
CA ARG A 675 -25.42 -7.79 9.81
C ARG A 675 -26.82 -7.74 9.23
N LEU A 676 -27.27 -8.76 8.50
CA LEU A 676 -28.65 -8.85 7.99
C LEU A 676 -29.67 -9.16 9.09
N ALA A 677 -29.21 -9.61 10.27
CA ALA A 677 -30.04 -9.86 11.46
C ALA A 677 -30.15 -8.64 12.39
N GLN A 678 -29.22 -7.68 12.32
CA GLN A 678 -29.18 -6.50 13.20
C GLN A 678 -30.40 -5.59 12.98
N ASP A 679 -31.00 -5.13 14.07
CA ASP A 679 -32.25 -4.34 14.09
C ASP A 679 -32.22 -3.13 15.05
N PHE A 680 -31.05 -2.77 15.59
CA PHE A 680 -30.88 -1.56 16.41
C PHE A 680 -30.88 -0.27 15.55
N VAL A 681 -31.14 0.88 16.19
CA VAL A 681 -31.20 2.18 15.49
C VAL A 681 -29.90 2.47 14.74
N GLY A 682 -30.00 2.67 13.42
CA GLY A 682 -28.86 2.93 12.54
C GLY A 682 -28.31 1.70 11.80
N SER A 683 -28.86 0.50 12.01
CA SER A 683 -28.61 -0.69 11.19
C SER A 683 -29.62 -0.82 10.04
N ASN A 684 -30.46 -1.86 10.03
CA ASN A 684 -31.46 -2.13 9.00
C ASN A 684 -32.85 -1.67 9.46
N ASN A 685 -33.58 -0.94 8.61
CA ASN A 685 -35.01 -0.68 8.86
C ASN A 685 -35.83 -1.97 8.76
N LEU A 686 -35.43 -2.90 7.91
CA LEU A 686 -36.05 -4.21 7.73
C LEU A 686 -34.98 -5.28 7.71
N SER A 687 -34.64 -5.82 8.89
CA SER A 687 -33.77 -7.00 8.96
C SER A 687 -34.46 -8.22 8.35
N PHE A 688 -33.70 -9.13 7.74
CA PHE A 688 -34.25 -10.33 7.11
C PHE A 688 -34.32 -11.51 8.08
N PHE A 689 -33.54 -11.45 9.16
CA PHE A 689 -33.43 -12.51 10.16
C PHE A 689 -33.87 -12.02 11.53
N GLU A 690 -34.49 -12.92 12.29
CA GLU A 690 -34.72 -12.83 13.72
C GLU A 690 -33.46 -13.37 14.42
N PRO A 691 -32.71 -12.54 15.16
CA PRO A 691 -31.56 -13.00 15.91
C PRO A 691 -31.97 -13.72 17.19
N HIS A 692 -31.43 -14.91 17.40
CA HIS A 692 -31.51 -15.68 18.64
C HIS A 692 -30.13 -15.67 19.30
N GLY A 693 -29.88 -14.67 20.13
CA GLY A 693 -28.58 -14.39 20.74
C GLY A 693 -28.27 -12.90 20.73
N GLN A 694 -26.99 -12.54 20.75
CA GLN A 694 -26.52 -11.14 20.72
C GLN A 694 -25.99 -10.80 19.32
N PRO A 695 -26.79 -10.20 18.42
CA PRO A 695 -26.37 -9.83 17.05
C PRO A 695 -25.51 -8.56 16.99
N GLY A 696 -25.13 -8.03 18.16
CA GLY A 696 -24.49 -6.72 18.33
C GLY A 696 -25.50 -5.66 18.70
N SER A 697 -25.02 -4.47 19.05
CA SER A 697 -25.86 -3.39 19.56
C SER A 697 -25.44 -2.02 19.03
N ARG A 698 -26.29 -1.03 19.32
CA ARG A 698 -26.00 0.39 19.08
C ARG A 698 -24.75 0.88 19.83
N TYR A 699 -24.29 0.15 20.87
CA TYR A 699 -23.12 0.54 21.64
C TYR A 699 -21.86 0.66 20.77
N SER A 700 -21.60 -0.34 19.91
CA SER A 700 -20.45 -0.38 19.01
C SER A 700 -20.84 -0.49 17.53
N GLY A 701 -22.07 -0.11 17.17
CA GLY A 701 -22.55 -0.22 15.79
C GLY A 701 -22.55 -1.66 15.26
N GLY A 702 -22.80 -2.63 16.14
CA GLY A 702 -22.93 -4.05 15.81
C GLY A 702 -21.62 -4.85 15.74
N THR A 703 -20.45 -4.25 16.01
CA THR A 703 -19.17 -5.00 16.07
C THR A 703 -18.99 -5.78 17.38
N ASP A 704 -19.87 -5.55 18.35
CA ASP A 704 -20.00 -6.24 19.63
C ASP A 704 -20.88 -7.51 19.53
N ALA A 705 -21.19 -7.96 18.32
CA ALA A 705 -21.91 -9.21 18.08
C ALA A 705 -21.16 -10.42 18.66
N ALA A 706 -21.92 -11.39 19.18
CA ALA A 706 -21.35 -12.66 19.60
C ALA A 706 -20.77 -13.41 18.39
N SER A 707 -19.75 -14.25 18.63
CA SER A 707 -19.21 -15.12 17.58
C SER A 707 -20.33 -15.94 16.92
N ASP A 708 -20.19 -16.15 15.61
CA ASP A 708 -21.01 -17.03 14.78
C ASP A 708 -21.20 -18.45 15.34
N ARG A 709 -20.33 -18.88 16.27
CA ARG A 709 -20.44 -20.12 17.03
C ARG A 709 -21.55 -20.10 18.09
N TYR A 710 -22.07 -18.94 18.45
CA TYR A 710 -23.09 -18.79 19.50
C TYR A 710 -24.37 -18.14 18.99
N LEU A 711 -24.30 -17.34 17.93
CA LEU A 711 -25.46 -16.66 17.37
C LEU A 711 -26.29 -17.62 16.51
N TYR A 712 -27.60 -17.61 16.73
CA TYR A 712 -28.58 -18.28 15.88
C TYR A 712 -29.44 -17.23 15.16
N VAL A 713 -29.93 -17.57 13.99
CA VAL A 713 -30.79 -16.72 13.16
C VAL A 713 -31.93 -17.52 12.58
N LYS A 714 -33.09 -16.90 12.43
CA LYS A 714 -34.25 -17.47 11.75
C LYS A 714 -34.75 -16.50 10.70
N LEU A 715 -35.12 -16.97 9.51
CA LEU A 715 -35.68 -16.10 8.47
C LEU A 715 -37.01 -15.50 8.96
N LYS A 716 -37.16 -14.17 8.88
CA LYS A 716 -38.40 -13.49 9.30
C LYS A 716 -39.57 -13.90 8.44
N LYS A 717 -40.75 -14.00 9.05
CA LYS A 717 -42.02 -14.33 8.37
C LYS A 717 -42.41 -13.33 7.28
N VAL A 718 -41.91 -12.09 7.34
CA VAL A 718 -42.17 -11.06 6.32
C VAL A 718 -41.41 -11.30 5.01
N VAL A 719 -40.29 -12.04 5.03
CA VAL A 719 -39.40 -12.18 3.86
C VAL A 719 -40.09 -12.84 2.65
N PRO A 720 -40.88 -13.92 2.80
CA PRO A 720 -41.65 -14.48 1.68
C PRO A 720 -42.66 -13.52 1.03
N TYR A 721 -43.10 -12.48 1.74
CA TYR A 721 -43.97 -11.44 1.16
C TYR A 721 -43.18 -10.38 0.40
N ILE A 722 -41.87 -10.27 0.67
CA ILE A 722 -40.95 -9.43 -0.11
C ILE A 722 -40.60 -10.14 -1.42
N PHE A 723 -40.37 -11.46 -1.35
CA PHE A 723 -39.99 -12.32 -2.48
C PHE A 723 -41.06 -13.42 -2.69
N PRO A 724 -42.15 -13.12 -3.42
CA PRO A 724 -43.21 -14.10 -3.68
C PRO A 724 -42.69 -15.29 -4.48
N ALA A 725 -43.01 -16.51 -4.05
CA ALA A 725 -42.56 -17.75 -4.71
C ALA A 725 -43.15 -17.91 -6.13
N GLU A 726 -44.26 -17.23 -6.40
CA GLU A 726 -44.87 -17.19 -7.74
C GLU A 726 -43.98 -16.50 -8.79
N ASP A 727 -42.95 -15.76 -8.37
CA ASP A 727 -41.97 -15.14 -9.27
C ASP A 727 -40.72 -16.00 -9.50
N ASP A 728 -40.54 -17.11 -8.78
CA ASP A 728 -39.30 -17.91 -8.82
C ASP A 728 -38.97 -18.45 -10.23
N PHE A 729 -39.98 -18.77 -11.04
CA PHE A 729 -39.79 -19.28 -12.40
C PHE A 729 -39.17 -18.27 -13.38
N GLN A 730 -39.12 -16.99 -12.99
CA GLN A 730 -38.60 -15.88 -13.79
C GLN A 730 -37.20 -15.46 -13.34
N LEU A 731 -36.66 -16.08 -12.28
CA LEU A 731 -35.35 -15.71 -11.76
C LEU A 731 -34.27 -15.99 -12.81
N PRO A 732 -33.38 -15.03 -13.09
CA PRO A 732 -32.32 -15.20 -14.07
C PRO A 732 -31.31 -16.23 -13.58
N SER A 733 -31.24 -17.37 -14.26
CA SER A 733 -30.31 -18.45 -13.93
C SER A 733 -28.87 -17.98 -14.02
N LYS A 734 -28.04 -18.46 -13.09
CA LYS A 734 -26.62 -18.18 -13.03
C LYS A 734 -25.87 -19.49 -12.85
N VAL A 735 -24.87 -19.71 -13.70
CA VAL A 735 -24.05 -20.93 -13.67
C VAL A 735 -22.63 -20.58 -13.23
N GLU A 736 -22.15 -21.22 -12.17
CA GLU A 736 -20.77 -21.12 -11.70
C GLU A 736 -20.16 -22.52 -11.55
N ASP A 737 -18.95 -22.71 -12.06
CA ASP A 737 -18.26 -24.01 -12.10
C ASP A 737 -19.06 -25.14 -12.80
N GLY A 738 -20.00 -24.77 -13.68
CA GLY A 738 -20.85 -25.71 -14.42
C GLY A 738 -22.12 -26.16 -13.68
N GLU A 739 -22.35 -25.65 -12.46
CA GLU A 739 -23.57 -25.90 -11.69
C GLU A 739 -24.39 -24.61 -11.54
N GLU A 740 -25.70 -24.76 -11.42
CA GLU A 740 -26.61 -23.64 -11.16
C GLU A 740 -26.48 -23.20 -9.69
N VAL A 741 -26.28 -21.89 -9.48
CA VAL A 741 -26.09 -21.29 -8.15
C VAL A 741 -27.23 -20.31 -7.83
N GLU A 742 -27.00 -19.28 -7.00
CA GLU A 742 -27.99 -18.24 -6.79
C GLU A 742 -28.26 -17.45 -8.09
N PRO A 743 -29.49 -16.97 -8.32
CA PRO A 743 -29.81 -16.19 -9.51
C PRO A 743 -29.00 -14.89 -9.58
N GLU A 744 -28.86 -14.30 -10.77
CA GLU A 744 -28.13 -13.04 -10.94
C GLU A 744 -28.68 -11.91 -10.05
N HIS A 745 -29.99 -11.91 -9.84
CA HIS A 745 -30.70 -11.07 -8.89
C HIS A 745 -32.00 -11.73 -8.43
N LEU A 746 -32.48 -11.34 -7.25
CA LEU A 746 -33.82 -11.71 -6.77
C LEU A 746 -34.88 -10.71 -7.26
N LEU A 747 -36.16 -11.04 -7.08
CA LEU A 747 -37.30 -10.22 -7.53
C LEU A 747 -38.14 -9.70 -6.35
N PRO A 748 -37.63 -8.75 -5.54
CA PRO A 748 -38.43 -8.18 -4.48
C PRO A 748 -39.61 -7.37 -5.04
N ILE A 749 -40.68 -7.21 -4.26
CA ILE A 749 -41.82 -6.34 -4.62
C ILE A 749 -41.63 -4.88 -4.20
N ILE A 750 -40.56 -4.56 -3.46
CA ILE A 750 -40.18 -3.18 -3.10
C ILE A 750 -38.65 -3.00 -3.20
N PRO A 751 -38.14 -1.79 -3.49
CA PRO A 751 -36.70 -1.57 -3.66
C PRO A 751 -35.95 -1.62 -2.33
N LEU A 752 -35.31 -2.74 -2.01
CA LEU A 752 -34.62 -2.93 -0.72
C LEU A 752 -33.43 -2.00 -0.52
N ALA A 753 -32.81 -1.52 -1.61
CA ALA A 753 -31.76 -0.49 -1.55
C ALA A 753 -32.26 0.83 -0.95
N LEU A 754 -33.57 1.14 -1.07
CA LEU A 754 -34.18 2.30 -0.42
C LEU A 754 -34.66 1.97 0.99
N VAL A 755 -35.21 0.77 1.20
CA VAL A 755 -35.72 0.34 2.51
C VAL A 755 -34.60 0.28 3.54
N ASN A 756 -33.57 -0.52 3.28
CA ASN A 756 -32.43 -0.71 4.19
C ASN A 756 -31.30 0.28 3.96
N GLY A 757 -31.38 1.08 2.89
CA GLY A 757 -30.25 1.85 2.41
C GLY A 757 -29.20 0.96 1.76
N ALA A 758 -28.16 1.60 1.25
CA ALA A 758 -27.04 0.91 0.64
C ALA A 758 -25.75 1.69 0.89
N SER A 759 -24.66 0.97 1.13
CA SER A 759 -23.33 1.55 1.26
C SER A 759 -22.30 0.61 0.68
N GLY A 760 -21.39 1.13 -0.12
CA GLY A 760 -20.41 0.31 -0.83
C GLY A 760 -19.27 1.13 -1.40
N ILE A 761 -18.07 0.55 -1.41
CA ILE A 761 -16.89 1.14 -2.02
C ILE A 761 -16.29 0.09 -2.95
N ALA A 762 -16.28 0.40 -4.24
CA ALA A 762 -15.63 -0.37 -5.30
C ALA A 762 -14.48 0.46 -5.90
N THR A 763 -13.69 -0.14 -6.79
CA THR A 763 -12.64 0.61 -7.49
C THR A 763 -13.26 1.72 -8.33
N GLY A 764 -12.93 2.98 -8.01
CA GLY A 764 -13.43 4.17 -8.73
C GLY A 764 -14.87 4.60 -8.38
N PHE A 765 -15.66 3.76 -7.70
CA PHE A 765 -17.06 4.03 -7.39
C PHE A 765 -17.37 3.88 -5.91
N LYS A 766 -18.20 4.77 -5.38
CA LYS A 766 -18.76 4.69 -4.03
C LYS A 766 -20.25 4.88 -4.13
N THR A 767 -21.02 4.13 -3.34
CA THR A 767 -22.45 4.34 -3.18
C THR A 767 -22.79 4.60 -1.72
N TRP A 768 -23.71 5.53 -1.50
CA TRP A 768 -24.39 5.72 -0.22
C TRP A 768 -25.82 6.15 -0.48
N ILE A 769 -26.77 5.31 -0.09
CA ILE A 769 -28.21 5.52 -0.21
C ILE A 769 -28.80 5.44 1.20
N PRO A 770 -29.51 6.48 1.68
CA PRO A 770 -30.13 6.44 2.98
C PRO A 770 -31.31 5.46 3.02
N PRO A 771 -31.58 4.84 4.18
CA PRO A 771 -32.77 4.04 4.38
C PRO A 771 -34.04 4.90 4.44
N HIS A 772 -35.18 4.28 4.15
CA HIS A 772 -36.51 4.88 4.14
C HIS A 772 -37.48 3.98 4.90
N ASP A 773 -38.59 4.55 5.34
CA ASP A 773 -39.66 3.78 5.96
C ASP A 773 -40.24 2.76 4.96
N PRO A 774 -40.24 1.44 5.26
CA PRO A 774 -40.86 0.44 4.40
C PRO A 774 -42.31 0.79 4.05
N LEU A 775 -43.08 1.35 4.99
CA LEU A 775 -44.47 1.71 4.77
C LEU A 775 -44.60 2.90 3.80
N ALA A 776 -43.72 3.89 3.90
CA ALA A 776 -43.70 5.02 2.95
C ALA A 776 -43.32 4.54 1.53
N VAL A 777 -42.34 3.64 1.43
CA VAL A 777 -41.96 3.04 0.13
C VAL A 777 -43.14 2.29 -0.50
N ILE A 778 -43.91 1.54 0.30
CA ILE A 778 -45.12 0.85 -0.17
C ILE A 778 -46.17 1.85 -0.65
N GLU A 779 -46.52 2.85 0.16
CA GLU A 779 -47.56 3.82 -0.21
C GLU A 779 -47.21 4.62 -1.46
N VAL A 780 -45.96 5.07 -1.60
CA VAL A 780 -45.51 5.77 -2.82
C VAL A 780 -45.49 4.83 -4.03
N THR A 781 -45.15 3.54 -3.83
CA THR A 781 -45.26 2.53 -4.89
C THR A 781 -46.71 2.36 -5.36
N LYS A 782 -47.66 2.28 -4.43
CA LYS A 782 -49.10 2.17 -4.75
C LYS A 782 -49.57 3.39 -5.55
N LYS A 783 -49.16 4.60 -5.14
CA LYS A 783 -49.46 5.83 -5.87
C LYS A 783 -48.89 5.82 -7.29
N LEU A 784 -47.65 5.37 -7.48
CA LEU A 784 -47.04 5.23 -8.81
C LEU A 784 -47.81 4.26 -9.70
N LEU A 785 -48.25 3.12 -9.17
CA LEU A 785 -49.03 2.12 -9.93
C LEU A 785 -50.41 2.62 -10.32
N LEU A 786 -50.99 3.50 -9.50
CA LEU A 786 -52.28 4.15 -9.72
C LEU A 786 -52.18 5.48 -10.48
N SER A 787 -50.98 5.89 -10.91
CA SER A 787 -50.71 7.19 -11.54
C SER A 787 -51.21 8.38 -10.73
N GLN A 788 -51.14 8.29 -9.40
CA GLN A 788 -51.53 9.35 -8.48
C GLN A 788 -50.38 10.34 -8.25
N PRO A 789 -50.68 11.62 -7.95
CA PRO A 789 -49.66 12.61 -7.61
C PRO A 789 -48.93 12.23 -6.31
N ILE A 790 -47.64 12.56 -6.28
CA ILE A 790 -46.74 12.25 -5.16
C ILE A 790 -46.26 13.58 -4.60
N GLU A 791 -46.59 13.83 -3.34
CA GLU A 791 -46.33 15.12 -2.71
C GLU A 791 -44.86 15.20 -2.24
N PRO A 792 -44.25 16.40 -2.25
CA PRO A 792 -42.93 16.60 -1.64
C PRO A 792 -42.96 16.18 -0.16
N GLY A 793 -42.10 15.23 0.20
CA GLY A 793 -41.98 14.74 1.58
C GLY A 793 -42.59 13.35 1.83
N GLU A 794 -43.25 12.73 0.85
CA GLU A 794 -43.80 11.38 1.02
C GLU A 794 -42.72 10.28 0.99
N LEU A 795 -41.56 10.56 0.40
CA LEU A 795 -40.40 9.68 0.37
C LEU A 795 -39.18 10.39 0.98
N LEU A 796 -39.11 10.44 2.31
CA LEU A 796 -37.97 11.02 3.03
C LEU A 796 -37.12 9.94 3.70
N PRO A 797 -35.78 10.14 3.75
CA PRO A 797 -34.87 9.34 4.57
C PRO A 797 -35.37 9.18 6.00
N LYS A 798 -35.38 7.94 6.49
CA LYS A 798 -35.83 7.60 7.84
C LYS A 798 -35.05 6.40 8.37
N TRP A 799 -34.60 6.49 9.62
CA TRP A 799 -34.05 5.38 10.38
C TRP A 799 -35.06 4.99 11.45
N LEU A 800 -35.59 3.77 11.38
CA LEU A 800 -36.60 3.34 12.35
C LEU A 800 -36.03 3.35 13.78
N GLY A 801 -36.83 3.86 14.72
CA GLY A 801 -36.45 4.04 16.12
C GLY A 801 -35.53 5.24 16.42
N PHE A 802 -35.03 5.96 15.41
CA PHE A 802 -34.28 7.19 15.64
C PHE A 802 -35.21 8.33 16.06
N VAL A 803 -34.92 8.96 17.19
CA VAL A 803 -35.75 10.05 17.74
C VAL A 803 -35.14 11.44 17.52
N GLY A 804 -33.91 11.52 16.99
CA GLY A 804 -33.24 12.77 16.70
C GLY A 804 -33.80 13.47 15.46
N LYS A 805 -33.33 14.69 15.21
CA LYS A 805 -33.82 15.50 14.07
C LYS A 805 -33.11 15.08 12.78
N ILE A 806 -33.88 14.87 11.71
CA ILE A 806 -33.39 14.63 10.35
C ILE A 806 -33.74 15.86 9.51
N VAL A 807 -32.76 16.43 8.82
CA VAL A 807 -32.95 17.54 7.88
C VAL A 807 -32.44 17.12 6.51
N VAL A 808 -33.33 17.11 5.52
CA VAL A 808 -33.03 16.71 4.15
C VAL A 808 -32.80 17.94 3.29
N HIS A 809 -31.65 18.00 2.64
CA HIS A 809 -31.27 19.04 1.68
C HIS A 809 -31.12 18.42 0.28
N PRO A 810 -31.06 19.22 -0.80
CA PRO A 810 -30.93 18.68 -2.16
C PRO A 810 -29.72 17.78 -2.39
N GLU A 811 -28.56 18.10 -1.79
CA GLU A 811 -27.30 17.36 -2.00
C GLU A 811 -26.86 16.50 -0.81
N TYR A 812 -27.51 16.61 0.35
CA TYR A 812 -27.10 15.92 1.58
C TYR A 812 -28.23 15.80 2.62
N VAL A 813 -28.04 14.93 3.60
CA VAL A 813 -28.91 14.75 4.76
C VAL A 813 -28.11 15.01 6.03
N ASP A 814 -28.61 15.86 6.91
CA ASP A 814 -28.03 16.09 8.24
C ASP A 814 -28.87 15.35 9.30
N THR A 815 -28.21 14.57 10.16
CA THR A 815 -28.82 13.92 11.33
C THR A 815 -28.27 14.55 12.60
N TYR A 816 -29.15 14.93 13.52
CA TYR A 816 -28.80 15.62 14.77
C TYR A 816 -29.15 14.77 15.98
N GLY A 817 -28.25 14.76 16.96
CA GLY A 817 -28.55 14.27 18.30
C GLY A 817 -29.50 15.18 19.06
N ILE A 818 -29.81 14.81 20.29
CA ILE A 818 -30.63 15.62 21.20
C ILE A 818 -29.82 15.90 22.45
N ILE A 819 -29.71 17.18 22.80
CA ILE A 819 -29.15 17.65 24.07
C ILE A 819 -30.12 18.59 24.76
N ASN A 820 -30.26 18.45 26.08
CA ASN A 820 -30.85 19.47 26.92
C ASN A 820 -29.71 20.36 27.45
N GLU A 821 -29.57 21.56 26.90
CA GLU A 821 -28.51 22.50 27.27
C GLU A 821 -28.64 23.00 28.71
N ALA A 822 -29.85 23.08 29.26
CA ALA A 822 -30.07 23.55 30.64
C ALA A 822 -29.52 22.55 31.67
N THR A 823 -29.61 21.25 31.40
CA THR A 823 -29.14 20.18 32.29
C THR A 823 -27.87 19.49 31.79
N MET A 824 -27.32 19.94 30.65
CA MET A 824 -26.22 19.32 29.92
C MET A 824 -26.40 17.79 29.75
N THR A 825 -27.59 17.38 29.34
CA THR A 825 -27.97 15.97 29.19
C THR A 825 -28.14 15.58 27.73
N VAL A 826 -27.33 14.64 27.23
CA VAL A 826 -27.46 14.09 25.87
C VAL A 826 -28.43 12.91 25.88
N LYS A 827 -29.50 13.01 25.09
CA LYS A 827 -30.57 12.01 24.99
C LYS A 827 -30.61 11.27 23.66
N GLU A 828 -29.86 11.73 22.67
CA GLU A 828 -29.72 11.04 21.39
C GLU A 828 -28.43 11.44 20.68
N LEU A 829 -27.83 10.50 19.93
CA LEU A 829 -26.63 10.70 19.11
C LEU A 829 -26.98 10.66 17.62
N PRO A 830 -26.32 11.44 16.75
CA PRO A 830 -26.45 11.34 15.30
C PRO A 830 -26.28 9.91 14.79
N ILE A 831 -26.97 9.57 13.69
CA ILE A 831 -26.83 8.25 13.06
C ILE A 831 -25.36 7.96 12.75
N GLY A 832 -24.91 6.75 13.06
CA GLY A 832 -23.52 6.34 12.83
C GLY A 832 -22.48 7.03 13.72
N PHE A 833 -22.90 7.69 14.81
CA PHE A 833 -22.03 8.02 15.93
C PHE A 833 -22.42 7.12 17.12
N TRP A 834 -21.59 6.11 17.38
CA TRP A 834 -21.93 5.04 18.31
C TRP A 834 -21.67 5.44 19.77
N THR A 835 -22.30 4.73 20.69
CA THR A 835 -22.21 5.05 22.13
C THR A 835 -20.77 4.94 22.64
N SER A 836 -20.01 3.93 22.19
CA SER A 836 -18.59 3.76 22.52
C SER A 836 -17.74 4.89 21.96
N SER A 837 -17.95 5.29 20.70
CA SER A 837 -17.23 6.41 20.08
C SER A 837 -17.54 7.74 20.76
N PHE A 838 -18.78 7.95 21.21
CA PHE A 838 -19.13 9.14 21.98
C PHE A 838 -18.47 9.13 23.36
N ARG A 839 -18.41 7.96 24.01
CA ARG A 839 -17.68 7.80 25.28
C ARG A 839 -16.20 8.15 25.14
N GLU A 840 -15.54 7.66 24.08
CA GLU A 840 -14.14 7.99 23.78
C GLU A 840 -13.94 9.51 23.58
N LEU A 841 -14.87 10.18 22.91
CA LEU A 841 -14.87 11.64 22.78
C LEU A 841 -14.99 12.32 24.15
N LEU A 842 -15.91 11.88 25.02
CA LEU A 842 -16.07 12.45 26.36
C LEU A 842 -14.81 12.24 27.22
N ASP A 843 -14.19 11.07 27.15
CA ASP A 843 -12.93 10.77 27.86
C ASP A 843 -11.80 11.69 27.36
N GLN A 844 -11.74 11.98 26.06
CA GLN A 844 -10.82 12.96 25.49
C GLN A 844 -11.11 14.39 25.99
N LEU A 845 -12.38 14.81 26.06
CA LEU A 845 -12.75 16.13 26.58
C LEU A 845 -12.41 16.29 28.07
N ILE A 846 -12.42 15.21 28.86
CA ILE A 846 -11.92 15.20 30.24
C ILE A 846 -10.40 15.39 30.25
N ALA A 847 -9.66 14.67 29.41
CA ALA A 847 -8.21 14.81 29.30
C ALA A 847 -7.81 16.24 28.89
N ASP A 848 -8.58 16.86 28.00
CA ASP A 848 -8.41 18.25 27.55
C ASP A 848 -8.93 19.29 28.57
N LYS A 849 -9.42 18.85 29.74
CA LYS A 849 -9.97 19.69 30.82
C LYS A 849 -11.16 20.56 30.40
N LYS A 850 -11.88 20.18 29.35
CA LYS A 850 -13.13 20.82 28.92
C LYS A 850 -14.34 20.29 29.68
N LEU A 851 -14.30 19.02 30.09
CA LEU A 851 -15.33 18.32 30.85
C LEU A 851 -14.77 17.86 32.19
N SER A 852 -15.53 17.98 33.28
CA SER A 852 -15.08 17.49 34.59
C SER A 852 -15.33 15.99 34.73
N ASN A 853 -16.54 15.55 34.38
CA ASN A 853 -16.94 14.14 34.43
C ASN A 853 -18.23 13.93 33.61
N TYR A 854 -18.64 12.67 33.43
CA TYR A 854 -19.97 12.32 32.95
C TYR A 854 -20.51 11.06 33.63
N VAL A 855 -21.84 10.91 33.61
CA VAL A 855 -22.54 9.70 34.04
C VAL A 855 -23.32 9.14 32.85
N ASN A 856 -23.18 7.85 32.59
CA ASN A 856 -23.86 7.16 31.48
C ASN A 856 -25.03 6.31 32.01
N HIS A 857 -26.25 6.73 31.70
CA HIS A 857 -27.51 6.04 32.00
C HIS A 857 -28.13 5.38 30.76
N SER A 858 -27.36 5.24 29.67
CA SER A 858 -27.83 4.64 28.42
C SER A 858 -28.25 3.19 28.62
N LYS A 859 -29.32 2.78 27.93
CA LYS A 859 -29.79 1.39 27.84
C LYS A 859 -29.58 0.88 26.40
N HIS A 860 -29.99 -0.34 26.12
CA HIS A 860 -29.80 -0.99 24.80
C HIS A 860 -30.22 -0.11 23.61
N ASN A 861 -31.38 0.56 23.70
CA ASN A 861 -31.94 1.38 22.62
C ASN A 861 -32.07 2.88 22.95
N THR A 862 -31.67 3.31 24.13
CA THR A 862 -31.86 4.70 24.58
C THR A 862 -30.54 5.31 25.01
N ILE A 863 -30.21 6.47 24.46
CA ILE A 863 -29.03 7.25 24.84
C ILE A 863 -29.39 8.13 26.04
N HIS A 864 -28.53 8.13 27.06
CA HIS A 864 -28.64 9.05 28.18
C HIS A 864 -27.27 9.29 28.82
N PHE A 865 -26.71 10.48 28.60
CA PHE A 865 -25.49 10.94 29.26
C PHE A 865 -25.74 12.25 30.00
N GLU A 866 -25.34 12.29 31.27
CA GLU A 866 -25.35 13.51 32.09
C GLU A 866 -23.92 14.03 32.19
N LEU A 867 -23.69 15.26 31.70
CA LEU A 867 -22.35 15.86 31.62
C LEU A 867 -22.14 16.86 32.77
N GLN A 868 -20.96 16.83 33.40
CA GLN A 868 -20.59 17.72 34.51
C GLN A 868 -19.52 18.74 34.05
N ASN A 869 -19.85 20.03 34.12
CA ASN A 869 -19.10 21.14 33.50
C ASN A 869 -17.99 21.72 34.42
N LEU A 870 -16.93 22.37 33.91
CA LEU A 870 -16.96 23.67 33.21
C LEU A 870 -16.22 23.74 31.84
N CYS A 871 -16.89 24.39 30.89
CA CYS A 871 -16.46 24.87 29.55
C CYS A 871 -16.77 24.01 28.32
N VAL A 872 -17.51 22.88 28.42
CA VAL A 872 -17.99 22.17 27.22
C VAL A 872 -19.05 22.99 26.49
N SER A 873 -18.83 23.24 25.19
CA SER A 873 -19.87 23.74 24.27
C SER A 873 -20.60 22.59 23.57
N VAL A 874 -21.80 22.87 23.04
CA VAL A 874 -22.57 21.87 22.26
C VAL A 874 -21.79 21.42 21.01
N ASP A 875 -21.00 22.31 20.42
CA ASP A 875 -20.20 22.01 19.23
C ASP A 875 -19.08 20.99 19.53
N ASP A 876 -18.51 21.01 20.74
CA ASP A 876 -17.48 20.04 21.16
C ASP A 876 -18.01 18.59 21.21
N LEU A 877 -19.34 18.41 21.29
CA LEU A 877 -19.98 17.09 21.42
C LEU A 877 -20.25 16.41 20.07
N HIS A 878 -20.00 17.09 18.96
CA HIS A 878 -20.19 16.57 17.60
C HIS A 878 -21.60 15.95 17.37
N LEU A 879 -22.65 16.56 17.93
CA LEU A 879 -24.04 16.08 17.84
C LEU A 879 -24.71 16.36 16.48
N LYS A 880 -23.92 16.48 15.42
CA LYS A 880 -24.36 16.62 14.03
C LYS A 880 -23.52 15.74 13.12
N LYS A 881 -24.18 15.00 12.22
CA LYS A 881 -23.50 14.26 11.15
C LYS A 881 -24.17 14.51 9.80
N ARG A 882 -23.34 14.73 8.77
CA ARG A 882 -23.76 14.98 7.39
C ARG A 882 -23.51 13.76 6.50
N TRP A 883 -24.47 13.49 5.63
CA TRP A 883 -24.40 12.41 4.66
C TRP A 883 -24.67 12.91 3.24
N SER A 884 -23.76 12.64 2.30
CA SER A 884 -23.85 13.15 0.92
C SER A 884 -24.80 12.30 0.06
N LEU A 885 -25.72 12.96 -0.66
CA LEU A 885 -26.61 12.33 -1.65
C LEU A 885 -26.04 12.36 -3.09
N LYS A 886 -24.76 12.74 -3.27
CA LYS A 886 -24.15 12.83 -4.62
C LYS A 886 -23.86 11.46 -5.25
N ASN A 887 -23.77 10.42 -4.43
CA ASN A 887 -23.27 9.10 -4.81
C ASN A 887 -24.35 8.02 -4.69
N LEU A 888 -25.43 8.14 -5.45
CA LEU A 888 -26.50 7.14 -5.52
C LEU A 888 -26.22 6.16 -6.66
N TYR A 889 -25.32 5.21 -6.44
CA TYR A 889 -24.98 4.18 -7.44
C TYR A 889 -25.62 2.83 -7.10
N LEU A 890 -26.21 2.18 -8.09
CA LEU A 890 -26.62 0.77 -8.04
C LEU A 890 -26.05 0.06 -9.26
N SER A 891 -25.74 -1.23 -9.14
CA SER A 891 -25.13 -2.02 -10.21
C SER A 891 -26.17 -2.72 -11.07
N GLN A 892 -25.86 -2.88 -12.36
CA GLN A 892 -26.52 -3.79 -13.28
C GLN A 892 -25.44 -4.78 -13.75
N GLY A 893 -25.34 -5.91 -13.07
CA GLY A 893 -24.21 -6.82 -13.22
C GLY A 893 -22.90 -6.16 -12.77
N LYS A 894 -21.93 -6.06 -13.69
CA LYS A 894 -20.61 -5.45 -13.44
C LYS A 894 -20.55 -3.95 -13.75
N THR A 895 -21.67 -3.33 -14.14
CA THR A 895 -21.74 -1.92 -14.54
C THR A 895 -22.45 -1.08 -13.49
N PRO A 896 -21.86 0.01 -12.99
CA PRO A 896 -22.52 0.91 -12.06
C PRO A 896 -23.39 1.94 -12.79
N ARG A 897 -24.61 2.19 -12.30
CA ARG A 897 -25.54 3.21 -12.78
C ARG A 897 -25.78 4.26 -11.70
N GLN A 898 -25.60 5.54 -12.03
CA GLN A 898 -25.91 6.65 -11.13
C GLN A 898 -27.37 7.06 -11.22
N PHE A 899 -27.95 7.43 -10.08
CA PHE A 899 -29.31 7.94 -9.98
C PHE A 899 -29.30 9.37 -9.42
N ASN A 900 -30.22 10.21 -9.93
CA ASN A 900 -30.33 11.61 -9.51
C ASN A 900 -30.97 11.79 -8.13
N SER A 901 -31.84 10.87 -7.70
CA SER A 901 -32.54 10.95 -6.40
C SER A 901 -33.07 9.58 -5.97
N CYS A 902 -33.42 9.44 -4.68
CA CYS A 902 -34.09 8.25 -4.16
C CYS A 902 -35.45 8.00 -4.84
N PHE A 903 -36.18 9.06 -5.19
CA PHE A 903 -37.41 8.95 -5.97
C PHE A 903 -37.15 8.40 -7.38
N HIS A 904 -36.07 8.82 -8.04
CA HIS A 904 -35.70 8.26 -9.35
C HIS A 904 -35.35 6.77 -9.27
N ILE A 905 -34.73 6.31 -8.17
CA ILE A 905 -34.52 4.87 -7.94
C ILE A 905 -35.86 4.15 -7.83
N LEU A 906 -36.79 4.67 -7.00
CA LEU A 906 -38.10 4.07 -6.79
C LEU A 906 -38.90 3.99 -8.10
N SER A 907 -38.99 5.08 -8.85
CA SER A 907 -39.79 5.13 -10.09
C SER A 907 -39.26 4.16 -11.14
N GLN A 908 -37.94 4.09 -11.34
CA GLN A 908 -37.31 3.13 -12.23
C GLN A 908 -37.52 1.68 -11.76
N PHE A 909 -37.42 1.42 -10.46
CA PHE A 909 -37.68 0.09 -9.89
C PHE A 909 -39.12 -0.35 -10.12
N VAL A 910 -40.11 0.52 -9.86
CA VAL A 910 -41.53 0.18 -10.04
C VAL A 910 -41.84 -0.12 -11.51
N GLN A 911 -41.30 0.68 -12.43
CA GLN A 911 -41.44 0.43 -13.87
C GLN A 911 -40.85 -0.94 -14.26
N TRP A 912 -39.65 -1.25 -13.77
CA TRP A 912 -39.01 -2.54 -13.99
C TRP A 912 -39.81 -3.70 -13.37
N ARG A 913 -40.20 -3.61 -12.10
CA ARG A 913 -40.89 -4.71 -11.41
C ARG A 913 -42.27 -4.99 -12.01
N ARG A 914 -42.96 -3.97 -12.48
CA ARG A 914 -44.27 -4.08 -13.15
C ARG A 914 -44.23 -5.02 -14.36
N SER A 915 -43.13 -5.08 -15.13
CA SER A 915 -43.06 -5.94 -16.33
C SER A 915 -43.10 -7.44 -16.01
N PHE A 916 -42.70 -7.84 -14.80
CA PHE A 916 -42.71 -9.26 -14.38
C PHE A 916 -44.09 -9.76 -13.92
N TYR A 917 -44.99 -8.85 -13.55
CA TYR A 917 -46.36 -9.23 -13.15
C TYR A 917 -47.19 -9.72 -14.33
N GLU A 918 -46.91 -9.26 -15.55
CA GLU A 918 -47.55 -9.78 -16.77
C GLU A 918 -47.17 -11.25 -17.00
N SER A 919 -45.87 -11.55 -17.01
CA SER A 919 -45.37 -12.92 -17.14
C SER A 919 -45.82 -13.81 -15.99
N ARG A 920 -45.86 -13.30 -14.75
CA ARG A 920 -46.41 -14.01 -13.59
C ARG A 920 -47.88 -14.38 -13.79
N LYS A 921 -48.71 -13.43 -14.23
CA LYS A 921 -50.14 -13.68 -14.52
C LYS A 921 -50.29 -14.79 -15.56
N GLN A 922 -49.55 -14.72 -16.66
CA GLN A 922 -49.61 -15.73 -17.73
C GLN A 922 -49.20 -17.13 -17.23
N LYS A 923 -48.17 -17.22 -16.41
CA LYS A 923 -47.74 -18.49 -15.81
C LYS A 923 -48.78 -19.05 -14.83
N MET A 924 -49.35 -18.20 -13.96
CA MET A 924 -50.38 -18.61 -13.01
C MET A 924 -51.66 -19.08 -13.72
N VAL A 925 -52.09 -18.38 -14.77
CA VAL A 925 -53.21 -18.79 -15.64
C VAL A 925 -52.93 -20.17 -16.23
N LYS A 926 -51.76 -20.34 -16.87
CA LYS A 926 -51.36 -21.62 -17.45
C LYS A 926 -51.30 -22.75 -16.42
N ASP A 927 -50.77 -22.50 -15.22
CA ASP A 927 -50.69 -23.50 -14.16
C ASP A 927 -52.07 -23.92 -13.65
N ILE A 928 -53.02 -22.99 -13.57
CA ILE A 928 -54.43 -23.30 -13.23
C ILE A 928 -55.08 -24.10 -14.35
N GLU A 929 -54.89 -23.71 -15.62
CA GLU A 929 -55.39 -24.43 -16.79
C GLU A 929 -54.83 -25.86 -16.87
N ASP A 930 -53.52 -26.03 -16.67
CA ASP A 930 -52.86 -27.34 -16.67
C ASP A 930 -53.35 -28.23 -15.52
N LYS A 931 -53.51 -27.68 -14.30
CA LYS A 931 -54.11 -28.39 -13.15
C LYS A 931 -55.56 -28.78 -13.44
N GLN A 932 -56.34 -27.88 -14.02
CA GLN A 932 -57.74 -28.13 -14.35
C GLN A 932 -57.86 -29.21 -15.43
N LYS A 933 -57.01 -29.17 -16.46
CA LYS A 933 -56.94 -30.19 -17.50
C LYS A 933 -56.58 -31.55 -16.91
N LYS A 934 -55.56 -31.62 -16.06
CA LYS A 934 -55.13 -32.87 -15.40
C LYS A 934 -56.25 -33.47 -14.56
N GLU A 935 -56.95 -32.66 -13.76
CA GLU A 935 -58.05 -33.13 -12.92
C GLU A 935 -59.27 -33.56 -13.75
N LYS A 936 -59.62 -32.84 -14.83
CA LYS A 936 -60.69 -33.23 -15.77
C LYS A 936 -60.37 -34.56 -16.47
N GLU A 937 -59.11 -34.76 -16.88
CA GLU A 937 -58.64 -36.02 -17.46
C GLU A 937 -58.73 -37.18 -16.46
N ARG A 938 -58.34 -36.94 -15.20
CA ARG A 938 -58.46 -37.89 -14.10
C ARG A 938 -59.91 -38.29 -13.83
N ILE A 939 -60.83 -37.32 -13.73
CA ILE A 939 -62.28 -37.58 -13.55
C ILE A 939 -62.83 -38.41 -14.71
N ARG A 940 -62.47 -38.07 -15.96
CA ARG A 940 -62.89 -38.83 -17.14
C ARG A 940 -62.42 -40.29 -17.08
N ALA A 941 -61.20 -40.53 -16.63
CA ALA A 941 -60.65 -41.87 -16.50
C ALA A 941 -61.34 -42.68 -15.38
N ILE A 942 -61.62 -42.05 -14.23
CA ILE A 942 -62.37 -42.67 -13.13
C ILE A 942 -63.80 -43.01 -13.57
N GLN A 943 -64.51 -42.07 -14.20
CA GLN A 943 -65.87 -42.29 -14.71
C GLN A 943 -65.91 -43.43 -15.73
N ALA A 944 -64.93 -43.49 -16.65
CA ALA A 944 -64.84 -44.59 -17.61
C ALA A 944 -64.65 -45.97 -16.94
N VAL A 945 -63.97 -46.04 -15.79
CA VAL A 945 -63.85 -47.27 -15.00
C VAL A 945 -65.16 -47.60 -14.28
N LEU A 946 -65.79 -46.62 -13.63
CA LEU A 946 -67.04 -46.80 -12.87
C LEU A 946 -68.23 -47.19 -13.76
N GLU A 947 -68.32 -46.60 -14.96
CA GLU A 947 -69.36 -46.90 -15.96
C GLU A 947 -69.10 -48.20 -16.74
N GLY A 948 -67.97 -48.87 -16.49
CA GLY A 948 -67.60 -50.13 -17.17
C GLY A 948 -67.10 -49.96 -18.61
N HIS A 949 -66.90 -48.72 -19.08
CA HIS A 949 -66.34 -48.40 -20.40
C HIS A 949 -64.85 -48.77 -20.51
N LEU A 950 -64.14 -48.84 -19.38
CA LEU A 950 -62.76 -49.30 -19.27
C LEU A 950 -62.68 -50.44 -18.24
N PRO A 951 -62.52 -51.71 -18.67
CA PRO A 951 -62.52 -52.83 -17.76
C PRO A 951 -61.25 -52.88 -16.89
N PHE A 952 -61.42 -53.08 -15.58
CA PHE A 952 -60.33 -53.16 -14.60
C PHE A 952 -59.45 -54.42 -14.77
N ARG A 953 -59.96 -55.44 -15.50
CA ARG A 953 -59.29 -56.72 -15.76
C ARG A 953 -59.66 -57.22 -17.16
N GLY A 954 -58.67 -57.67 -17.94
CA GLY A 954 -58.87 -58.17 -19.31
C GLY A 954 -57.56 -58.43 -20.06
N GLU A 955 -57.65 -58.83 -21.33
CA GLU A 955 -56.47 -58.97 -22.18
C GLU A 955 -55.86 -57.60 -22.49
N LYS A 956 -54.52 -57.53 -22.48
CA LYS A 956 -53.76 -56.29 -22.72
C LYS A 956 -54.18 -55.57 -24.01
N ARG A 957 -54.47 -56.33 -25.07
CA ARG A 957 -54.87 -55.81 -26.38
C ARG A 957 -56.21 -55.07 -26.32
N ASP A 958 -57.16 -55.56 -25.54
CA ASP A 958 -58.51 -54.98 -25.45
C ASP A 958 -58.52 -53.74 -24.56
N ILE A 959 -57.75 -53.76 -23.48
CA ILE A 959 -57.51 -52.57 -22.65
C ILE A 959 -56.79 -51.48 -23.45
N GLU A 960 -55.76 -51.81 -24.25
CA GLU A 960 -55.08 -50.84 -25.12
C GLU A 960 -56.02 -50.23 -26.18
N LYS A 961 -56.92 -51.02 -26.76
CA LYS A 961 -57.96 -50.51 -27.69
C LYS A 961 -58.94 -49.57 -26.97
N ALA A 962 -59.40 -49.93 -25.78
CA ALA A 962 -60.30 -49.10 -24.98
C ALA A 962 -59.65 -47.76 -24.61
N LEU A 963 -58.37 -47.79 -24.19
CA LEU A 963 -57.58 -46.58 -23.89
C LEU A 963 -57.42 -45.67 -25.11
N THR A 964 -57.11 -46.24 -26.28
CA THR A 964 -56.97 -45.48 -27.52
C THR A 964 -58.30 -44.84 -27.93
N LYS A 965 -59.41 -45.57 -27.79
CA LYS A 965 -60.76 -45.08 -28.11
C LYS A 965 -61.21 -43.95 -27.17
N LEU A 966 -60.93 -44.09 -25.88
CA LEU A 966 -61.29 -43.12 -24.83
C LEU A 966 -60.31 -41.95 -24.73
N LYS A 967 -59.19 -42.00 -25.47
CA LYS A 967 -58.07 -41.04 -25.40
C LYS A 967 -57.51 -40.88 -23.98
N ILE A 968 -57.39 -42.01 -23.26
CA ILE A 968 -56.82 -42.08 -21.91
C ILE A 968 -55.41 -42.69 -22.01
N THR A 969 -54.41 -42.08 -21.36
CA THR A 969 -53.04 -42.58 -21.34
C THR A 969 -52.80 -43.56 -20.20
N ARG A 970 -51.72 -44.34 -20.28
CA ARG A 970 -51.31 -45.23 -19.19
C ARG A 970 -50.86 -44.50 -17.94
N GLU A 971 -50.25 -43.32 -18.07
CA GLU A 971 -49.90 -42.53 -16.89
C GLU A 971 -51.15 -42.10 -16.13
N GLN A 972 -52.20 -41.66 -16.82
CA GLN A 972 -53.46 -41.23 -16.19
C GLN A 972 -54.10 -42.36 -15.36
N LEU A 973 -54.00 -43.62 -15.80
CA LEU A 973 -54.49 -44.76 -15.00
C LEU A 973 -53.63 -45.07 -13.78
N LYS A 974 -52.31 -44.90 -13.87
CA LYS A 974 -51.41 -45.15 -12.73
C LYS A 974 -51.61 -44.16 -11.58
N GLU A 975 -52.15 -42.98 -11.88
CA GLU A 975 -52.48 -41.95 -10.89
C GLU A 975 -53.83 -42.17 -10.21
N ILE A 976 -54.62 -43.17 -10.64
CA ILE A 976 -55.90 -43.54 -10.00
C ILE A 976 -55.62 -44.55 -8.89
N SER A 977 -55.96 -44.18 -7.66
CA SER A 977 -55.97 -45.09 -6.52
C SER A 977 -57.31 -45.79 -6.39
N MET A 978 -57.37 -46.89 -5.62
CA MET A 978 -58.64 -47.56 -5.32
C MET A 978 -59.63 -46.63 -4.60
N ASP A 979 -59.12 -45.71 -3.77
CA ASP A 979 -59.95 -44.75 -3.04
C ASP A 979 -60.64 -43.75 -3.97
N ASP A 980 -60.04 -43.46 -5.14
CA ASP A 980 -60.60 -42.52 -6.11
C ASP A 980 -61.87 -43.05 -6.81
N LEU A 981 -62.17 -44.33 -6.65
CA LEU A 981 -63.37 -44.97 -7.21
C LEU A 981 -64.60 -44.78 -6.32
N PHE A 982 -64.46 -44.24 -5.10
CA PHE A 982 -65.60 -43.90 -4.26
C PHE A 982 -66.29 -42.61 -4.76
N GLU A 983 -67.62 -42.58 -4.68
CA GLU A 983 -68.45 -41.53 -5.27
C GLU A 983 -68.21 -40.14 -4.63
N ASP A 984 -67.90 -40.11 -3.33
CA ASP A 984 -67.50 -38.91 -2.59
C ASP A 984 -66.18 -38.30 -3.13
N LYS A 985 -65.21 -39.12 -3.52
CA LYS A 985 -63.94 -38.68 -4.10
C LYS A 985 -64.08 -38.12 -5.51
N VAL A 986 -65.00 -38.68 -6.30
CA VAL A 986 -65.35 -38.11 -7.62
C VAL A 986 -65.99 -36.73 -7.44
N GLN A 987 -66.91 -36.57 -6.48
CA GLN A 987 -67.52 -35.28 -6.17
C GLN A 987 -66.49 -34.27 -5.62
N GLU A 988 -65.56 -34.70 -4.78
CA GLU A 988 -64.44 -33.88 -4.31
C GLU A 988 -63.62 -33.36 -5.51
N SER A 989 -63.31 -34.22 -6.48
CA SER A 989 -62.55 -33.87 -7.68
C SER A 989 -63.31 -32.89 -8.59
N ILE A 990 -64.63 -33.08 -8.77
CA ILE A 990 -65.50 -32.14 -9.51
C ILE A 990 -65.53 -30.77 -8.80
N SER A 991 -65.69 -30.75 -7.48
CA SER A 991 -65.68 -29.51 -6.69
C SER A 991 -64.36 -28.75 -6.85
N LYS A 992 -63.24 -29.48 -6.91
CA LYS A 992 -61.90 -28.93 -7.14
C LYS A 992 -61.76 -28.32 -8.53
N VAL A 993 -62.30 -28.96 -9.58
CA VAL A 993 -62.33 -28.40 -10.95
C VAL A 993 -63.16 -27.11 -11.00
N ASN A 994 -64.32 -27.08 -10.34
CA ASN A 994 -65.16 -25.89 -10.28
C ASN A 994 -64.47 -24.74 -9.54
N LYS A 995 -63.77 -25.05 -8.44
CA LYS A 995 -62.96 -24.06 -7.72
C LYS A 995 -61.83 -23.51 -8.60
N LEU A 996 -61.10 -24.37 -9.32
CA LEU A 996 -60.05 -23.93 -10.26
C LEU A 996 -60.62 -23.06 -11.39
N GLN A 997 -61.84 -23.33 -11.86
CA GLN A 997 -62.52 -22.49 -12.86
C GLN A 997 -62.82 -21.09 -12.30
N GLN A 998 -63.34 -21.01 -11.07
CA GLN A 998 -63.57 -19.73 -10.39
C GLN A 998 -62.26 -18.96 -10.17
N ASP A 999 -61.21 -19.64 -9.72
CA ASP A 999 -59.88 -19.04 -9.53
C ASP A 999 -59.31 -18.50 -10.85
N LEU A 1000 -59.52 -19.22 -11.96
CA LEU A 1000 -59.11 -18.80 -13.30
C LEU A 1000 -59.85 -17.55 -13.77
N GLU A 1001 -61.17 -17.48 -13.55
CA GLU A 1001 -62.00 -16.31 -13.91
C GLU A 1001 -61.57 -15.07 -13.12
N ILE A 1002 -61.37 -15.23 -11.80
CA ILE A 1002 -60.89 -14.16 -10.92
C ILE A 1002 -59.51 -13.67 -11.37
N LEU A 1003 -58.56 -14.59 -11.61
CA LEU A 1003 -57.20 -14.24 -12.02
C LEU A 1003 -57.17 -13.58 -13.40
N SER A 1004 -57.99 -14.06 -14.34
CA SER A 1004 -58.06 -13.51 -15.70
C SER A 1004 -58.58 -12.08 -15.72
N ALA A 1005 -59.53 -11.75 -14.84
CA ALA A 1005 -60.08 -10.41 -14.69
C ALA A 1005 -59.09 -9.40 -14.07
N LYS A 1006 -58.14 -9.86 -13.23
CA LYS A 1006 -57.16 -8.97 -12.58
C LYS A 1006 -56.13 -8.44 -13.55
N THR A 1007 -55.82 -7.16 -13.47
CA THR A 1007 -54.68 -6.55 -14.14
C THR A 1007 -53.37 -6.84 -13.40
N PRO A 1008 -52.21 -6.79 -14.08
CA PRO A 1008 -50.89 -6.88 -13.42
C PRO A 1008 -50.71 -5.86 -12.30
N ASN A 1009 -51.27 -4.65 -12.44
CA ASN A 1009 -51.20 -3.61 -11.42
C ASN A 1009 -52.01 -3.99 -10.18
N GLU A 1010 -53.21 -4.54 -10.34
CA GLU A 1010 -54.03 -5.00 -9.20
C GLU A 1010 -53.34 -6.13 -8.45
N MET A 1011 -52.76 -7.10 -9.16
CA MET A 1011 -51.96 -8.16 -8.53
C MET A 1011 -50.79 -7.60 -7.71
N TYR A 1012 -50.10 -6.59 -8.25
CA TYR A 1012 -49.00 -5.93 -7.54
C TYR A 1012 -49.50 -5.16 -6.31
N LEU A 1013 -50.61 -4.43 -6.42
CA LEU A 1013 -51.23 -3.73 -5.29
C LEU A 1013 -51.66 -4.70 -4.17
N GLU A 1014 -52.18 -5.88 -4.51
CA GLU A 1014 -52.53 -6.92 -3.54
C GLU A 1014 -51.32 -7.45 -2.78
N ASP A 1015 -50.20 -7.70 -3.46
CA ASP A 1015 -48.97 -8.16 -2.82
C ASP A 1015 -48.37 -7.09 -1.91
N LEU A 1016 -48.42 -5.82 -2.33
CA LEU A 1016 -48.01 -4.67 -1.50
C LEU A 1016 -48.87 -4.55 -0.23
N GLU A 1017 -50.19 -4.79 -0.34
CA GLU A 1017 -51.08 -4.76 0.83
C GLU A 1017 -50.80 -5.94 1.78
N LYS A 1018 -50.58 -7.14 1.25
CA LYS A 1018 -50.16 -8.30 2.08
C LYS A 1018 -48.86 -8.01 2.83
N LEU A 1019 -47.87 -7.41 2.14
CA LEU A 1019 -46.60 -7.04 2.77
C LEU A 1019 -46.80 -5.98 3.85
N LYS A 1020 -47.62 -4.96 3.58
CA LYS A 1020 -47.97 -3.92 4.56
C LYS A 1020 -48.57 -4.51 5.83
N VAL A 1021 -49.52 -5.44 5.69
CA VAL A 1021 -50.17 -6.11 6.84
C VAL A 1021 -49.16 -6.92 7.68
N HIS A 1022 -48.12 -7.49 7.06
CA HIS A 1022 -47.09 -8.24 7.80
C HIS A 1022 -45.98 -7.36 8.40
N LEU A 1023 -45.88 -6.10 7.97
CA LEU A 1023 -44.94 -5.12 8.52
C LEU A 1023 -45.54 -4.37 9.73
N GLN A 1024 -46.86 -4.25 9.80
CA GLN A 1024 -47.61 -3.69 10.92
C GLN A 1024 -47.82 -4.74 12.01
#